data_AF-A0A9W9V661-F1
#
_entry.id   AF-A0A9W9V661-F1
#
_cell.length_a   1.000
_cell.length_b   1.000
_cell.length_c   1.000
_cell.angle_alpha   90.00
_cell.angle_beta   90.00
_cell.angle_gamma   90.00
#
_symmetry.space_group_name_H-M   'P 1'
#
loop_
_entity.id
_entity.type
_entity.pdbx_description
1 polymer ?
#
loop_
_entity_poly.entity_id
_entity_poly.type
_entity_poly.pdbx_seq_one_letter_code
_entity_poly.pdbx_strand_id
1 'polypeptide(L)'
;MGEDAKLNKEGSTAMFPRSAEEPKNSHWTRGVYYRALAIVGVLIINLIFIGVAARFSTRHTDNGSFSSTALVYRGSCTLVNRWETALSLMINILSEVALGASNFAMQTLVAPTRDEVDQSHAQHKWLDIGSTSLRNLFAIPKTRLALWFVLIITATPFHLIYNSIVFKSIPANFYDVILGPSDLNPPDIGSLSTPNLQNCLGRYPYDYPWSAEYRWDDFVSDLESDNYKTLNNDECTEYTNKNTQAGSMRGGNKSVFIGSTVGGGPWTGQYYIKDGQISAISSAHVSVSPFIYFNVSGHDETILYTLYDFEASTCIDNVDLSKKEANSTCTKAEDLVNWFKEEWPSKKRLDQYMDVNATSRITIDTYGTSCNKYSYESSHAVTDGCIVVETDKICELMYSPYISVAISLTLLVKVVAISIAALLGRSRQMPLLTVGDAISSFMADPDSTTEGMCWASHQDFSREVWKSRQVAWVSRSSTESHRQGESRIWKRLQSPKRWMHASRTSRWLMALVTFAIIFIAGAVLLGEGVKGEEAVLVGDGISKAASSAIRRLLKNGFDSENYTLVTFGAGGNGPEWGMLSYTVLANTPQLAITLTYLWYNHILTNMLAMAEWTSYGVNRKSLRVSSPAKNSGQRPTHYLSLPLRYSLPLLAFSALLHWFISQSFFYVYAIPWADTHRVEEFVLSELGYLWLPMLLAVFLGAGMLLVLVSLSFRKYKSFMPVVGSCSAAISAACHPPQDENTENAARGLLMWGETAGLLDCEYSADQFEEGKGHCSFTSLATIPPNLEKLYA
;
A
#
# COMPACT_ATOMS: atom_id res chain seq x y z
N MET A 1 14.43 79.85 -62.57
CA MET A 1 15.56 79.92 -61.63
C MET A 1 15.77 78.53 -61.10
N GLY A 2 16.98 78.00 -61.30
CA GLY A 2 17.31 76.60 -61.07
C GLY A 2 17.72 76.27 -59.64
N GLU A 3 18.37 75.11 -59.57
CA GLU A 3 19.17 74.52 -58.49
C GLU A 3 18.47 73.57 -57.48
N ASP A 4 18.52 72.29 -57.85
CA ASP A 4 19.36 71.25 -57.24
C ASP A 4 19.06 70.62 -55.85
N ALA A 5 18.66 69.33 -55.97
CA ALA A 5 19.36 68.14 -55.45
C ALA A 5 19.42 67.86 -53.92
N LYS A 6 18.75 66.78 -53.46
CA LYS A 6 19.31 65.41 -53.29
C LYS A 6 18.36 64.47 -52.54
N LEU A 7 18.43 63.19 -52.94
CA LEU A 7 17.74 62.01 -52.43
C LEU A 7 17.94 61.73 -50.92
N ASN A 8 16.93 61.09 -50.30
CA ASN A 8 17.13 59.74 -49.72
C ASN A 8 15.81 58.95 -49.60
N LYS A 9 15.90 57.66 -49.95
CA LYS A 9 14.87 56.62 -49.85
C LYS A 9 14.65 56.23 -48.39
N GLU A 10 13.39 56.03 -47.99
CA GLU A 10 13.00 54.92 -47.10
C GLU A 10 11.48 54.68 -47.23
N GLY A 11 11.13 53.50 -47.74
CA GLY A 11 9.76 53.03 -47.86
C GLY A 11 9.29 52.46 -46.53
N SER A 12 8.28 53.10 -45.93
CA SER A 12 7.57 52.58 -44.77
C SER A 12 6.47 51.64 -45.24
N THR A 13 6.63 50.34 -44.93
CA THR A 13 5.60 49.32 -45.01
C THR A 13 4.54 49.58 -43.93
N ALA A 14 3.35 49.99 -44.36
CA ALA A 14 2.19 50.13 -43.50
C ALA A 14 1.73 48.74 -43.00
N MET A 15 2.00 48.47 -41.72
CA MET A 15 1.48 47.33 -40.96
C MET A 15 0.00 47.60 -40.65
N PHE A 16 -0.92 46.88 -41.29
CA PHE A 16 -2.33 46.90 -40.93
C PHE A 16 -2.52 46.34 -39.51
N PRO A 17 -3.22 47.03 -38.60
CA PRO A 17 -3.47 46.51 -37.26
C PRO A 17 -4.51 45.39 -37.31
N ARG A 18 -4.13 44.20 -36.80
CA ARG A 18 -5.09 43.14 -36.43
C ARG A 18 -6.12 43.75 -35.49
N SER A 19 -7.40 43.62 -35.85
CA SER A 19 -8.51 43.95 -34.97
C SER A 19 -8.36 43.18 -33.65
N ALA A 20 -8.32 43.92 -32.54
CA ALA A 20 -8.33 43.37 -31.20
C ALA A 20 -9.72 42.77 -30.93
N GLU A 21 -9.88 41.46 -31.14
CA GLU A 21 -10.98 40.72 -30.53
C GLU A 21 -10.74 40.61 -29.02
N GLU A 22 -11.73 41.03 -28.22
CA GLU A 22 -11.77 40.84 -26.77
C GLU A 22 -11.44 39.40 -26.36
N PRO A 23 -10.75 39.18 -25.21
CA PRO A 23 -10.39 37.84 -24.75
C PRO A 23 -11.64 37.11 -24.23
N LYS A 24 -12.39 36.48 -25.15
CA LYS A 24 -13.51 35.59 -24.85
C LYS A 24 -13.03 34.38 -24.06
N ASN A 25 -13.61 34.19 -22.87
CA ASN A 25 -13.43 33.05 -21.97
C ASN A 25 -13.03 31.75 -22.68
N SER A 26 -11.74 31.43 -22.64
CA SER A 26 -11.19 30.28 -23.36
C SER A 26 -11.69 28.99 -22.70
N HIS A 27 -12.45 28.18 -23.44
CA HIS A 27 -13.12 26.98 -22.92
C HIS A 27 -12.16 25.98 -22.24
N TRP A 28 -10.88 25.98 -22.63
CA TRP A 28 -9.85 25.12 -22.06
C TRP A 28 -9.49 25.47 -20.60
N THR A 29 -9.60 26.74 -20.19
CA THR A 29 -9.30 27.16 -18.80
C THR A 29 -10.31 26.61 -17.78
N ARG A 30 -11.53 26.26 -18.22
CA ARG A 30 -12.55 25.62 -17.37
C ARG A 30 -12.06 24.29 -16.81
N GLY A 31 -11.26 23.54 -17.58
CA GLY A 31 -10.67 22.28 -17.12
C GLY A 31 -9.73 22.47 -15.92
N VAL A 32 -8.86 23.49 -16.00
CA VAL A 32 -7.94 23.85 -14.89
C VAL A 32 -8.74 24.30 -13.66
N TYR A 33 -9.80 25.08 -13.85
CA TYR A 33 -10.68 25.53 -12.78
C TYR A 33 -11.37 24.38 -12.04
N TYR A 34 -11.92 23.39 -12.74
CA TYR A 34 -12.53 22.22 -12.09
C TYR A 34 -11.51 21.41 -11.27
N ARG A 35 -10.24 21.36 -11.70
CA ARG A 35 -9.17 20.71 -10.92
C ARG A 35 -8.77 21.53 -9.70
N ALA A 36 -8.75 22.86 -9.80
CA ALA A 36 -8.57 23.72 -8.63
C ALA A 36 -9.67 23.46 -7.59
N LEU A 37 -10.95 23.40 -8.02
CA LEU A 37 -12.08 23.07 -7.15
C LEU A 37 -11.96 21.68 -6.51
N ALA A 38 -11.48 20.68 -7.25
CA ALA A 38 -11.24 19.35 -6.70
C ALA A 38 -10.19 19.39 -5.57
N ILE A 39 -9.06 20.09 -5.76
CA ILE A 39 -8.05 20.26 -4.70
C ILE A 39 -8.60 21.05 -3.51
N VAL A 40 -9.40 22.09 -3.75
CA VAL A 40 -10.08 22.84 -2.68
C VAL A 40 -11.00 21.91 -1.89
N GLY A 41 -11.74 21.02 -2.56
CA GLY A 41 -12.56 20.00 -1.89
C GLY A 41 -11.73 19.07 -1.00
N VAL A 42 -10.58 18.57 -1.50
CA VAL A 42 -9.65 17.76 -0.70
C VAL A 42 -9.12 18.54 0.52
N LEU A 43 -8.76 19.81 0.34
CA LEU A 43 -8.33 20.69 1.43
C LEU A 43 -9.42 20.86 2.49
N ILE A 44 -10.66 21.13 2.08
CA ILE A 44 -11.79 21.27 3.00
C ILE A 44 -12.01 19.97 3.78
N ILE A 45 -12.00 18.82 3.12
CA ILE A 45 -12.15 17.52 3.78
C ILE A 45 -11.02 17.31 4.81
N ASN A 46 -9.78 17.65 4.46
CA ASN A 46 -8.64 17.52 5.37
C ASN A 46 -8.77 18.47 6.58
N LEU A 47 -9.23 19.70 6.38
CA LEU A 47 -9.46 20.66 7.46
C LEU A 47 -10.61 20.22 8.38
N ILE A 48 -11.70 19.67 7.82
CA ILE A 48 -12.80 19.08 8.59
C ILE A 48 -12.28 17.92 9.42
N PHE A 49 -11.49 17.02 8.81
CA PHE A 49 -10.85 15.91 9.53
C PHE A 49 -10.03 16.40 10.70
N ILE A 50 -9.16 17.41 10.51
CA ILE A 50 -8.35 18.01 11.58
C ILE A 50 -9.24 18.57 12.69
N GLY A 51 -10.27 19.34 12.35
CA GLY A 51 -11.18 19.93 13.33
C GLY A 51 -11.92 18.89 14.16
N VAL A 52 -12.41 17.83 13.51
CA VAL A 52 -13.08 16.70 14.18
C VAL A 52 -12.11 15.93 15.06
N ALA A 53 -10.94 15.54 14.53
CA ALA A 53 -9.91 14.81 15.28
C ALA A 53 -9.43 15.60 16.50
N ALA A 54 -9.14 16.90 16.34
CA ALA A 54 -8.78 17.79 17.44
C ALA A 54 -9.90 17.88 18.48
N ARG A 55 -11.16 18.02 18.05
CA ARG A 55 -12.31 18.10 18.97
C ARG A 55 -12.48 16.83 19.81
N PHE A 56 -12.27 15.65 19.24
CA PHE A 56 -12.27 14.39 19.99
C PHE A 56 -11.04 14.25 20.88
N SER A 57 -9.87 14.68 20.40
CA SER A 57 -8.62 14.64 21.14
C SER A 57 -8.65 15.51 22.40
N THR A 58 -9.31 16.68 22.37
CA THR A 58 -9.49 17.52 23.58
C THR A 58 -10.26 16.83 24.71
N ARG A 59 -10.96 15.72 24.46
CA ARG A 59 -11.66 14.96 25.50
C ARG A 59 -10.72 14.08 26.33
N HIS A 60 -9.48 13.89 25.88
CA HIS A 60 -8.49 13.03 26.54
C HIS A 60 -7.41 13.92 27.16
N THR A 61 -7.34 13.92 28.49
CA THR A 61 -6.37 14.71 29.28
C THR A 61 -4.94 14.22 29.14
N ASP A 62 -4.75 12.98 28.69
CA ASP A 62 -3.44 12.34 28.45
C ASP A 62 -2.70 12.96 27.25
N ASN A 63 -3.39 13.76 26.42
CA ASN A 63 -2.78 14.41 25.28
C ASN A 63 -1.93 15.62 25.72
N GLY A 64 -0.62 15.55 25.49
CA GLY A 64 0.28 16.69 25.66
C GLY A 64 -0.07 17.83 24.70
N SER A 65 0.10 19.08 25.15
CA SER A 65 -0.28 20.27 24.36
C SER A 65 0.53 20.46 23.05
N PHE A 66 1.62 19.69 22.84
CA PHE A 66 2.52 19.74 21.68
C PHE A 66 3.05 18.35 21.24
N SER A 67 2.27 17.29 21.37
CA SER A 67 2.69 15.95 20.94
C SER A 67 2.65 15.78 19.41
N SER A 68 3.56 14.96 18.88
CA SER A 68 3.61 14.57 17.45
C SER A 68 2.43 13.68 17.03
N THR A 69 1.78 13.08 18.03
CA THR A 69 0.65 12.16 17.94
C THR A 69 -0.38 12.54 18.99
N ALA A 70 -1.66 12.43 18.67
CA ALA A 70 -2.75 12.78 19.56
C ALA A 70 -3.83 11.69 19.54
N LEU A 71 -4.27 11.28 20.73
CA LEU A 71 -5.30 10.26 20.93
C LEU A 71 -6.67 10.80 20.50
N VAL A 72 -7.37 10.09 19.62
CA VAL A 72 -8.72 10.40 19.16
C VAL A 72 -9.76 9.53 19.87
N TYR A 73 -9.47 8.24 20.01
CA TYR A 73 -10.37 7.25 20.61
C TYR A 73 -9.58 6.13 21.27
N ARG A 74 -10.03 5.66 22.44
CA ARG A 74 -9.49 4.50 23.16
C ARG A 74 -10.65 3.54 23.46
N GLY A 75 -10.50 2.26 23.11
CA GLY A 75 -11.53 1.24 23.37
C GLY A 75 -11.41 0.02 22.47
N SER A 76 -12.55 -0.54 22.03
CA SER A 76 -12.59 -1.78 21.24
C SER A 76 -11.75 -1.71 19.96
N CYS A 77 -10.83 -2.67 19.82
CA CYS A 77 -10.01 -2.88 18.63
C CYS A 77 -10.83 -3.10 17.35
N THR A 78 -12.00 -3.74 17.43
CA THR A 78 -12.86 -3.95 16.26
C THR A 78 -13.33 -2.62 15.64
N LEU A 79 -13.67 -1.65 16.49
CA LEU A 79 -14.11 -0.32 16.05
C LEU A 79 -12.94 0.48 15.50
N VAL A 80 -11.79 0.47 16.19
CA VAL A 80 -10.56 1.13 15.74
C VAL A 80 -10.11 0.60 14.38
N ASN A 81 -10.11 -0.74 14.19
CA ASN A 81 -9.74 -1.38 12.93
C ASN A 81 -10.65 -0.94 11.78
N ARG A 82 -11.97 -0.90 11.99
CA ARG A 82 -12.93 -0.45 10.96
C ARG A 82 -12.70 1.00 10.56
N TRP A 83 -12.48 1.89 11.54
CA TRP A 83 -12.24 3.31 11.25
C TRP A 83 -10.90 3.55 10.58
N GLU A 84 -9.82 2.92 11.05
CA GLU A 84 -8.50 3.02 10.42
C GLU A 84 -8.58 2.58 8.95
N THR A 85 -9.15 1.40 8.67
CA THR A 85 -9.26 0.88 7.30
C THR A 85 -10.09 1.83 6.41
N ALA A 86 -11.20 2.36 6.92
CA ALA A 86 -12.06 3.28 6.18
C ALA A 86 -11.37 4.63 5.90
N LEU A 87 -10.67 5.20 6.90
CA LEU A 87 -9.96 6.46 6.77
C LEU A 87 -8.75 6.32 5.83
N SER A 88 -7.98 5.23 5.96
CA SER A 88 -6.85 4.91 5.07
C SER A 88 -7.30 4.72 3.62
N LEU A 89 -8.46 4.10 3.37
CA LEU A 89 -9.04 4.01 2.03
C LEU A 89 -9.41 5.39 1.48
N MET A 90 -10.08 6.23 2.29
CA MET A 90 -10.46 7.59 1.90
C MET A 90 -9.23 8.44 1.59
N ILE A 91 -8.19 8.39 2.41
CA ILE A 91 -6.93 9.12 2.22
C ILE A 91 -6.30 8.75 0.88
N ASN A 92 -6.21 7.45 0.55
CA ASN A 92 -5.67 7.01 -0.73
C ASN A 92 -6.49 7.51 -1.94
N ILE A 93 -7.82 7.56 -1.83
CA ILE A 93 -8.69 8.13 -2.88
C ILE A 93 -8.43 9.63 -3.04
N LEU A 94 -8.34 10.37 -1.94
CA LEU A 94 -8.06 11.82 -1.96
C LEU A 94 -6.67 12.12 -2.54
N SER A 95 -5.66 11.31 -2.21
CA SER A 95 -4.32 11.37 -2.80
C SER A 95 -4.34 11.21 -4.32
N GLU A 96 -5.06 10.21 -4.83
CA GLU A 96 -5.16 9.95 -6.28
C GLU A 96 -5.91 11.08 -7.00
N VAL A 97 -6.99 11.61 -6.40
CA VAL A 97 -7.68 12.79 -6.94
C VAL A 97 -6.74 14.00 -7.02
N ALA A 98 -5.95 14.22 -5.97
CA ALA A 98 -4.99 15.32 -5.92
C ALA A 98 -3.84 15.16 -6.93
N LEU A 99 -3.34 13.93 -7.11
CA LEU A 99 -2.34 13.58 -8.10
C LEU A 99 -2.88 13.78 -9.52
N GLY A 100 -4.08 13.28 -9.83
CA GLY A 100 -4.71 13.42 -11.13
C GLY A 100 -4.97 14.87 -11.52
N ALA A 101 -5.41 15.70 -10.56
CA ALA A 101 -5.56 17.14 -10.73
C ALA A 101 -4.21 17.85 -10.96
N SER A 102 -3.18 17.49 -10.19
CA SER A 102 -1.81 18.02 -10.35
C SER A 102 -1.22 17.65 -11.72
N ASN A 103 -1.38 16.40 -12.15
CA ASN A 103 -0.93 15.91 -13.45
C ASN A 103 -1.58 16.66 -14.61
N PHE A 104 -2.90 16.94 -14.51
CA PHE A 104 -3.62 17.74 -15.50
C PHE A 104 -3.07 19.18 -15.60
N ALA A 105 -2.87 19.83 -14.45
CA ALA A 105 -2.32 21.19 -14.41
C ALA A 105 -0.88 21.24 -14.97
N MET A 106 -0.05 20.26 -14.59
CA MET A 106 1.31 20.09 -15.12
C MET A 106 1.33 19.91 -16.65
N GLN A 107 0.43 19.09 -17.21
CA GLN A 107 0.31 18.91 -18.67
C GLN A 107 -0.03 20.23 -19.37
N THR A 108 -0.93 21.01 -18.79
CA THR A 108 -1.35 22.31 -19.34
C THR A 108 -0.21 23.33 -19.32
N LEU A 109 0.61 23.33 -18.27
CA LEU A 109 1.78 24.21 -18.13
C LEU A 109 2.90 23.88 -19.14
N VAL A 110 3.07 22.59 -19.44
CA VAL A 110 4.11 22.05 -20.34
C VAL A 110 3.71 22.04 -21.81
N ALA A 111 2.41 21.98 -22.12
CA ALA A 111 1.92 22.03 -23.50
C ALA A 111 2.40 23.32 -24.18
N PRO A 112 2.99 23.27 -25.39
CA PRO A 112 3.54 24.45 -26.05
C PRO A 112 2.45 25.26 -26.76
N THR A 113 2.70 26.54 -27.02
CA THR A 113 1.91 27.39 -27.94
C THR A 113 2.40 27.27 -29.38
N ARG A 114 1.62 27.77 -30.35
CA ARG A 114 2.02 27.79 -31.76
C ARG A 114 3.35 28.53 -31.95
N ASP A 115 3.48 29.74 -31.41
CA ASP A 115 4.72 30.54 -31.47
C ASP A 115 5.94 29.80 -30.91
N GLU A 116 5.80 29.09 -29.79
CA GLU A 116 6.90 28.32 -29.16
C GLU A 116 7.32 27.12 -30.02
N VAL A 117 6.36 26.52 -30.72
CA VAL A 117 6.62 25.46 -31.70
C VAL A 117 7.36 26.05 -32.91
N ASP A 118 6.90 27.16 -33.48
CA ASP A 118 7.56 27.83 -34.61
C ASP A 118 9.00 28.23 -34.29
N GLN A 119 9.21 28.84 -33.12
CA GLN A 119 10.55 29.21 -32.67
C GLN A 119 11.47 27.99 -32.52
N SER A 120 10.93 26.86 -32.09
CA SER A 120 11.68 25.60 -31.97
C SER A 120 11.97 24.99 -33.34
N HIS A 121 10.98 25.00 -34.24
CA HIS A 121 11.08 24.49 -35.61
C HIS A 121 12.10 25.28 -36.44
N ALA A 122 12.17 26.60 -36.28
CA ALA A 122 13.22 27.44 -36.87
C ALA A 122 14.64 27.01 -36.44
N GLN A 123 14.78 26.40 -35.27
CA GLN A 123 16.05 25.83 -34.77
C GLN A 123 16.22 24.34 -35.09
N HIS A 124 15.35 23.76 -35.92
CA HIS A 124 15.32 22.34 -36.28
C HIS A 124 15.13 21.44 -35.05
N LYS A 125 14.32 21.90 -34.11
CA LYS A 125 13.94 21.17 -32.89
C LYS A 125 12.42 21.08 -32.84
N TRP A 126 11.90 19.91 -32.53
CA TRP A 126 10.46 19.72 -32.33
C TRP A 126 10.09 19.74 -30.84
N LEU A 127 8.81 19.88 -30.53
CA LEU A 127 8.25 19.77 -29.19
C LEU A 127 7.22 18.65 -29.15
N ASP A 128 6.98 18.11 -27.97
CA ASP A 128 5.94 17.10 -27.78
C ASP A 128 4.56 17.79 -27.65
N ILE A 129 3.57 17.35 -28.42
CA ILE A 129 2.18 17.81 -28.32
C ILE A 129 1.30 16.67 -27.79
N GLY A 130 0.31 17.01 -26.97
CA GLY A 130 -0.69 16.05 -26.49
C GLY A 130 -0.20 15.04 -25.46
N SER A 131 0.98 15.23 -24.86
CA SER A 131 1.56 14.32 -23.88
C SER A 131 2.32 15.06 -22.77
N THR A 132 2.55 14.38 -21.63
CA THR A 132 3.48 14.86 -20.60
C THR A 132 4.91 14.80 -21.14
N SER A 133 5.57 15.95 -21.32
CA SER A 133 6.93 16.00 -21.84
C SER A 133 7.90 16.75 -20.96
N LEU A 134 8.91 16.01 -20.48
CA LEU A 134 10.07 16.58 -19.82
C LEU A 134 10.96 17.37 -20.80
N ARG A 135 10.91 17.05 -22.11
CA ARG A 135 11.66 17.79 -23.13
C ARG A 135 11.14 19.21 -23.26
N ASN A 136 9.82 19.39 -23.24
CA ASN A 136 9.21 20.70 -23.36
C ASN A 136 9.56 21.62 -22.19
N LEU A 137 9.92 21.08 -21.01
CA LEU A 137 10.35 21.90 -19.86
C LEU A 137 11.54 22.81 -20.19
N PHE A 138 12.39 22.43 -21.15
CA PHE A 138 13.53 23.23 -21.59
C PHE A 138 13.16 24.32 -22.62
N ALA A 139 11.92 24.33 -23.12
CA ALA A 139 11.45 25.29 -24.12
C ALA A 139 10.42 26.30 -23.56
N ILE A 140 9.88 26.06 -22.36
CA ILE A 140 8.87 26.94 -21.74
C ILE A 140 9.51 28.06 -20.90
N PRO A 141 8.82 29.20 -20.69
CA PRO A 141 9.27 30.26 -19.79
C PRO A 141 9.46 29.81 -18.34
N LYS A 142 10.39 30.46 -17.63
CA LYS A 142 10.76 30.14 -16.24
C LYS A 142 9.58 30.14 -15.26
N THR A 143 8.56 30.98 -15.47
CA THR A 143 7.36 31.05 -14.62
C THR A 143 6.55 29.76 -14.68
N ARG A 144 6.32 29.20 -15.89
CA ARG A 144 5.62 27.92 -16.06
C ARG A 144 6.44 26.74 -15.55
N LEU A 145 7.76 26.81 -15.76
CA LEU A 145 8.71 25.82 -15.22
C LEU A 145 8.66 25.77 -13.69
N ALA A 146 8.69 26.92 -13.02
CA ALA A 146 8.61 27.01 -11.56
C ALA A 146 7.29 26.44 -11.03
N LEU A 147 6.15 26.79 -11.62
CA LEU A 147 4.85 26.22 -11.24
C LEU A 147 4.79 24.72 -11.43
N TRP A 148 5.36 24.20 -12.52
CA TRP A 148 5.45 22.77 -12.77
C TRP A 148 6.24 22.04 -11.66
N PHE A 149 7.39 22.60 -11.25
CA PHE A 149 8.18 22.06 -10.14
C PHE A 149 7.46 22.15 -8.80
N VAL A 150 6.75 23.24 -8.52
CA VAL A 150 5.93 23.36 -7.30
C VAL A 150 4.87 22.26 -7.25
N LEU A 151 4.19 21.98 -8.37
CA LEU A 151 3.15 20.94 -8.42
C LEU A 151 3.68 19.53 -8.20
N ILE A 152 4.86 19.21 -8.76
CA ILE A 152 5.46 17.87 -8.57
C ILE A 152 6.04 17.70 -7.17
N ILE A 153 6.73 18.71 -6.63
CA ILE A 153 7.30 18.65 -5.26
C ILE A 153 6.19 18.52 -4.22
N THR A 154 5.11 19.27 -4.37
CA THR A 154 3.97 19.19 -3.45
C THR A 154 3.16 17.91 -3.58
N ALA A 155 3.34 17.12 -4.65
CA ALA A 155 2.70 15.80 -4.77
C ALA A 155 3.41 14.72 -3.94
N THR A 156 4.70 14.87 -3.65
CA THR A 156 5.49 13.87 -2.93
C THR A 156 4.97 13.58 -1.50
N PRO A 157 4.62 14.58 -0.67
CA PRO A 157 4.13 14.32 0.69
C PRO A 157 2.85 13.47 0.75
N PHE A 158 1.99 13.55 -0.27
CA PHE A 158 0.77 12.74 -0.36
C PHE A 158 1.04 11.24 -0.34
N HIS A 159 2.13 10.83 -0.97
CA HIS A 159 2.48 9.41 -1.10
C HIS A 159 3.56 8.97 -0.12
N LEU A 160 4.11 9.88 0.71
CA LEU A 160 5.13 9.53 1.72
C LEU A 160 4.61 9.62 3.16
N ILE A 161 3.68 10.52 3.47
CA ILE A 161 3.27 10.77 4.86
C ILE A 161 1.75 10.86 5.07
N TYR A 162 0.94 11.04 4.02
CA TYR A 162 -0.51 11.27 4.20
C TYR A 162 -1.23 10.05 4.79
N ASN A 163 -0.86 8.84 4.38
CA ASN A 163 -1.38 7.58 4.95
C ASN A 163 -1.02 7.38 6.43
N SER A 164 -0.22 8.27 7.02
CA SER A 164 0.15 8.23 8.43
C SER A 164 -0.39 9.43 9.21
N ILE A 165 -1.33 10.19 8.63
CA ILE A 165 -2.12 11.17 9.40
C ILE A 165 -2.93 10.46 10.48
N VAL A 166 -3.51 9.30 10.17
CA VAL A 166 -4.24 8.45 11.11
C VAL A 166 -3.55 7.11 11.17
N PHE A 167 -3.39 6.59 12.37
CA PHE A 167 -2.87 5.25 12.60
C PHE A 167 -3.46 4.71 13.89
N LYS A 168 -3.47 3.38 14.03
CA LYS A 168 -3.92 2.70 15.24
C LYS A 168 -2.73 2.21 16.05
N SER A 169 -2.91 2.11 17.36
CA SER A 169 -2.00 1.33 18.19
C SER A 169 -2.28 -0.16 18.03
N ILE A 170 -1.24 -0.96 18.19
CA ILE A 170 -1.38 -2.41 18.34
C ILE A 170 -1.31 -2.72 19.84
N PRO A 171 -2.30 -3.45 20.39
CA PRO A 171 -2.31 -3.81 21.79
C PRO A 171 -1.23 -4.87 22.04
N ALA A 172 -0.20 -4.50 22.79
CA ALA A 172 0.78 -5.43 23.33
C ALA A 172 0.48 -5.68 24.81
N ASN A 173 -0.79 -5.95 25.14
CA ASN A 173 -1.21 -6.18 26.51
C ASN A 173 -0.28 -7.22 27.16
N PHE A 174 0.12 -6.97 28.39
CA PHE A 174 0.62 -8.04 29.22
C PHE A 174 -0.59 -8.94 29.51
N TYR A 175 -0.81 -9.94 28.66
CA TYR A 175 -1.91 -10.88 28.86
C TYR A 175 -1.54 -11.74 30.07
N ASP A 176 -2.17 -11.46 31.21
CA ASP A 176 -2.22 -12.43 32.30
C ASP A 176 -3.15 -13.55 31.83
N VAL A 177 -2.57 -14.66 31.38
CA VAL A 177 -3.37 -15.85 31.04
C VAL A 177 -3.70 -16.55 32.34
N ILE A 178 -4.99 -16.55 32.68
CA ILE A 178 -5.49 -17.23 33.87
C ILE A 178 -5.87 -18.65 33.51
N LEU A 179 -5.11 -19.61 34.02
CA LEU A 179 -5.38 -21.03 33.81
C LEU A 179 -6.24 -21.55 34.96
N GLY A 180 -7.39 -22.10 34.61
CA GLY A 180 -8.24 -22.86 35.53
C GLY A 180 -8.50 -24.28 35.02
N PRO A 181 -8.73 -25.28 35.89
CA PRO A 181 -9.19 -26.60 35.48
C PRO A 181 -10.45 -26.53 34.59
N SER A 182 -10.50 -27.32 33.51
CA SER A 182 -11.63 -27.38 32.58
C SER A 182 -12.95 -27.85 33.19
N ASP A 183 -12.90 -28.51 34.34
CA ASP A 183 -14.06 -29.03 35.09
C ASP A 183 -14.58 -28.07 36.18
N LEU A 184 -14.13 -26.81 36.16
CA LEU A 184 -14.62 -25.73 37.01
C LEU A 184 -16.07 -25.35 36.66
N ASN A 185 -16.96 -25.45 37.64
CA ASN A 185 -18.35 -25.05 37.51
C ASN A 185 -18.57 -23.67 38.17
N PRO A 186 -18.93 -22.60 37.43
CA PRO A 186 -19.04 -21.23 37.97
C PRO A 186 -19.88 -21.08 39.26
N PRO A 187 -21.06 -21.74 39.39
CA PRO A 187 -21.90 -21.63 40.59
C PRO A 187 -21.26 -22.17 41.87
N ASP A 188 -20.39 -23.18 41.73
CA ASP A 188 -19.73 -23.82 42.89
C ASP A 188 -18.56 -22.97 43.39
N ILE A 189 -17.95 -22.16 42.51
CA ILE A 189 -16.74 -21.37 42.77
C ILE A 189 -17.07 -20.03 43.43
N GLY A 190 -18.17 -19.37 43.05
CA GLY A 190 -18.61 -18.12 43.67
C GLY A 190 -18.92 -18.24 45.17
N SER A 191 -19.16 -19.48 45.65
CA SER A 191 -19.35 -19.78 47.07
C SER A 191 -18.04 -19.91 47.87
N LEU A 192 -16.88 -20.00 47.20
CA LEU A 192 -15.57 -20.15 47.81
C LEU A 192 -14.98 -18.77 48.12
N SER A 193 -14.98 -18.37 49.40
CA SER A 193 -14.29 -17.15 49.84
C SER A 193 -13.35 -17.46 51.01
N THR A 194 -12.05 -17.26 50.80
CA THR A 194 -11.06 -17.22 51.89
C THR A 194 -10.11 -16.04 51.66
N PRO A 195 -9.50 -15.46 52.72
CA PRO A 195 -8.52 -14.38 52.57
C PRO A 195 -7.34 -14.72 51.65
N ASN A 196 -6.94 -16.00 51.62
CA ASN A 196 -5.88 -16.49 50.74
C ASN A 196 -6.35 -16.59 49.29
N LEU A 197 -7.62 -16.97 49.06
CA LEU A 197 -8.23 -16.96 47.73
C LEU A 197 -8.29 -15.54 47.17
N GLN A 198 -8.64 -14.53 47.96
CA GLN A 198 -8.73 -13.16 47.44
C GLN A 198 -7.40 -12.63 46.88
N ASN A 199 -6.27 -13.09 47.42
CA ASN A 199 -4.93 -12.73 46.96
C ASN A 199 -4.32 -13.75 45.96
N CYS A 200 -5.07 -14.79 45.62
CA CYS A 200 -4.69 -15.89 44.72
C CYS A 200 -4.17 -15.40 43.37
N LEU A 201 -4.79 -14.35 42.83
CA LEU A 201 -4.43 -13.80 41.51
C LEU A 201 -3.74 -12.43 41.62
N GLY A 202 -3.53 -11.88 42.82
CA GLY A 202 -2.99 -10.53 43.06
C GLY A 202 -1.50 -10.33 42.71
N ARG A 203 -0.92 -9.16 42.99
CA ARG A 203 0.47 -8.78 42.62
C ARG A 203 1.57 -9.47 43.48
N TYR A 204 2.75 -9.79 42.92
CA TYR A 204 3.94 -10.29 43.65
C TYR A 204 4.79 -9.13 44.23
N PRO A 205 5.53 -9.30 45.35
CA PRO A 205 6.44 -8.29 45.89
C PRO A 205 7.62 -7.91 44.98
N TYR A 206 7.97 -8.79 44.03
CA TYR A 206 9.02 -8.62 43.03
C TYR A 206 8.47 -8.52 41.60
N ASP A 207 7.15 -8.56 41.44
CA ASP A 207 6.57 -8.27 40.13
C ASP A 207 6.91 -6.83 39.78
N TYR A 208 7.14 -6.61 38.49
CA TYR A 208 7.34 -5.27 38.01
C TYR A 208 6.16 -4.36 38.43
N PRO A 209 6.41 -3.08 38.75
CA PRO A 209 5.40 -2.15 39.26
C PRO A 209 4.23 -1.87 38.29
N TRP A 210 4.24 -2.47 37.11
CA TRP A 210 3.19 -2.44 36.08
C TRP A 210 2.45 -3.78 35.91
N SER A 211 2.61 -4.78 36.79
CA SER A 211 1.77 -5.99 36.76
C SER A 211 0.36 -5.69 37.29
N ALA A 212 -0.67 -6.17 36.62
CA ALA A 212 -2.07 -6.04 37.03
C ALA A 212 -2.34 -6.66 38.42
N GLU A 213 -3.19 -6.02 39.23
CA GLU A 213 -3.76 -6.65 40.42
C GLU A 213 -5.09 -7.30 40.03
N TYR A 214 -5.03 -8.57 39.64
CA TYR A 214 -6.23 -9.33 39.29
C TYR A 214 -6.75 -10.04 40.54
N ARG A 215 -8.02 -9.85 40.92
CA ARG A 215 -8.57 -10.44 42.14
C ARG A 215 -9.38 -11.69 41.83
N TRP A 216 -9.56 -12.52 42.85
CA TRP A 216 -10.42 -13.71 42.73
C TRP A 216 -11.86 -13.36 42.35
N ASP A 217 -12.37 -12.24 42.85
CA ASP A 217 -13.74 -11.79 42.55
C ASP A 217 -13.90 -11.43 41.05
N ASP A 218 -12.84 -10.90 40.43
CA ASP A 218 -12.83 -10.59 38.99
C ASP A 218 -12.84 -11.88 38.15
N PHE A 219 -12.07 -12.90 38.56
CA PHE A 219 -12.09 -14.22 37.93
C PHE A 219 -13.47 -14.87 37.98
N VAL A 220 -14.12 -14.83 39.14
CA VAL A 220 -15.47 -15.39 39.32
C VAL A 220 -16.47 -14.65 38.45
N SER A 221 -16.39 -13.31 38.39
CA SER A 221 -17.24 -12.50 37.54
C SER A 221 -17.07 -12.84 36.05
N ASP A 222 -15.85 -13.10 35.59
CA ASP A 222 -15.58 -13.50 34.21
C ASP A 222 -16.14 -14.90 33.90
N LEU A 223 -16.06 -15.85 34.85
CA LEU A 223 -16.68 -17.17 34.72
C LEU A 223 -18.22 -17.11 34.71
N GLU A 224 -18.83 -16.29 35.57
CA GLU A 224 -20.28 -16.10 35.63
C GLU A 224 -20.83 -15.37 34.38
N SER A 225 -19.99 -14.56 33.73
CA SER A 225 -20.34 -13.81 32.52
C SER A 225 -20.05 -14.57 31.21
N ASP A 226 -19.65 -15.84 31.29
CA ASP A 226 -19.19 -16.67 30.15
C ASP A 226 -18.03 -16.02 29.34
N ASN A 227 -17.20 -15.19 29.98
CA ASN A 227 -16.07 -14.48 29.37
C ASN A 227 -14.77 -15.32 29.41
N TYR A 228 -14.85 -16.58 28.99
CA TYR A 228 -13.71 -17.50 29.01
C TYR A 228 -13.74 -18.51 27.87
N LYS A 229 -12.59 -19.11 27.54
CA LYS A 229 -12.45 -20.19 26.56
C LYS A 229 -12.04 -21.47 27.25
N THR A 230 -12.62 -22.60 26.86
CA THR A 230 -12.18 -23.93 27.31
C THR A 230 -11.35 -24.58 26.20
N LEU A 231 -10.13 -25.00 26.52
CA LEU A 231 -9.20 -25.66 25.61
C LEU A 231 -8.98 -27.11 26.06
N ASN A 232 -8.82 -28.03 25.12
CA ASN A 232 -8.41 -29.41 25.45
C ASN A 232 -6.91 -29.47 25.82
N ASN A 233 -6.40 -30.65 26.21
CA ASN A 233 -5.01 -30.81 26.66
C ASN A 233 -3.95 -30.35 25.63
N ASP A 234 -4.11 -30.76 24.38
CA ASP A 234 -3.15 -30.45 23.31
C ASP A 234 -3.19 -28.96 22.95
N GLU A 235 -4.41 -28.41 22.81
CA GLU A 235 -4.65 -27.00 22.54
C GLU A 235 -4.16 -26.10 23.68
N CYS A 236 -4.37 -26.51 24.94
CA CYS A 236 -3.90 -25.77 26.10
C CYS A 236 -2.37 -25.74 26.16
N THR A 237 -1.72 -26.87 25.87
CA THR A 237 -0.26 -26.98 25.83
C THR A 237 0.32 -26.14 24.71
N GLU A 238 -0.26 -26.18 23.51
CA GLU A 238 0.15 -25.34 22.37
C GLU A 238 -0.07 -23.85 22.67
N TYR A 239 -1.22 -23.48 23.23
CA TYR A 239 -1.56 -22.11 23.60
C TYR A 239 -0.59 -21.56 24.67
N THR A 240 -0.31 -22.35 25.70
CA THR A 240 0.64 -22.04 26.78
C THR A 240 2.04 -21.83 26.21
N ASN A 241 2.52 -22.75 25.36
CA ASN A 241 3.86 -22.67 24.74
C ASN A 241 4.01 -21.51 23.76
N LYS A 242 2.92 -21.12 23.08
CA LYS A 242 2.92 -19.98 22.16
C LYS A 242 2.94 -18.63 22.90
N ASN A 243 2.28 -18.56 24.06
CA ASN A 243 2.07 -17.31 24.80
C ASN A 243 3.02 -17.13 26.00
N THR A 244 3.78 -18.16 26.43
CA THR A 244 4.85 -18.08 27.44
C THR A 244 5.93 -17.03 27.12
N GLN A 245 6.13 -16.71 25.84
CA GLN A 245 7.11 -15.70 25.42
C GLN A 245 6.57 -14.25 25.46
N ALA A 246 5.26 -14.05 25.70
CA ALA A 246 4.58 -12.77 25.53
C ALA A 246 3.93 -12.20 26.81
N GLY A 247 3.97 -12.89 27.96
CA GLY A 247 3.30 -12.42 29.19
C GLY A 247 3.48 -13.32 30.42
N SER A 248 2.95 -12.86 31.56
CA SER A 248 2.90 -13.59 32.84
C SER A 248 1.71 -14.56 32.86
N MET A 249 1.85 -15.74 33.46
CA MET A 249 0.78 -16.74 33.57
C MET A 249 0.38 -16.95 35.03
N ARG A 250 -0.90 -16.78 35.35
CA ARG A 250 -1.42 -16.96 36.72
C ARG A 250 -2.38 -18.13 36.74
N GLY A 251 -1.97 -19.29 37.25
CA GLY A 251 -2.74 -20.54 37.10
C GLY A 251 -3.20 -21.17 38.40
N GLY A 252 -4.50 -21.30 38.61
CA GLY A 252 -5.04 -22.21 39.63
C GLY A 252 -4.95 -23.66 39.14
N ASN A 253 -4.36 -24.56 39.93
CA ASN A 253 -4.29 -25.98 39.60
C ASN A 253 -5.17 -26.81 40.54
N LYS A 254 -5.98 -27.71 39.97
CA LYS A 254 -6.61 -28.78 40.75
C LYS A 254 -5.50 -29.72 41.18
N SER A 255 -5.19 -29.71 42.46
CA SER A 255 -4.11 -30.54 43.00
C SER A 255 -4.75 -31.65 43.81
N VAL A 256 -4.39 -32.89 43.53
CA VAL A 256 -4.82 -34.01 44.37
C VAL A 256 -3.95 -34.00 45.61
N PHE A 257 -4.53 -33.59 46.73
CA PHE A 257 -3.91 -33.73 48.04
C PHE A 257 -4.22 -35.12 48.58
N ILE A 258 -3.20 -35.78 49.13
CA ILE A 258 -3.30 -37.07 49.81
C ILE A 258 -2.89 -36.80 51.26
N GLY A 259 -3.85 -36.73 52.16
CA GLY A 259 -3.61 -36.60 53.60
C GLY A 259 -3.81 -37.94 54.32
N SER A 260 -3.00 -38.22 55.35
CA SER A 260 -3.18 -39.35 56.28
C SER A 260 -3.72 -38.86 57.62
N THR A 261 -4.83 -39.41 58.12
CA THR A 261 -5.34 -39.06 59.47
C THR A 261 -5.09 -40.15 60.50
N VAL A 262 -4.01 -40.02 61.27
CA VAL A 262 -3.93 -40.59 62.64
C VAL A 262 -3.18 -39.64 63.57
N GLY A 263 -3.87 -39.12 64.59
CA GLY A 263 -3.26 -38.50 65.77
C GLY A 263 -2.47 -37.20 65.55
N GLY A 264 -3.16 -36.08 65.33
CA GLY A 264 -2.60 -34.72 65.49
C GLY A 264 -2.30 -33.96 64.20
N GLY A 265 -3.33 -33.37 63.59
CA GLY A 265 -3.24 -32.37 62.52
C GLY A 265 -3.14 -32.95 61.09
N PRO A 266 -4.00 -32.53 60.13
CA PRO A 266 -3.89 -32.94 58.73
C PRO A 266 -2.67 -32.28 58.06
N TRP A 267 -1.77 -33.08 57.49
CA TRP A 267 -0.68 -32.60 56.63
C TRP A 267 -0.98 -32.93 55.17
N THR A 268 -0.79 -31.94 54.28
CA THR A 268 -1.14 -31.98 52.85
C THR A 268 0.09 -31.71 51.96
N GLY A 269 0.37 -32.57 50.97
CA GLY A 269 1.44 -32.39 49.97
C GLY A 269 0.92 -32.19 48.53
N GLN A 270 1.68 -31.49 47.67
CA GLN A 270 1.29 -31.06 46.30
C GLN A 270 2.28 -31.55 45.22
N TYR A 271 1.80 -31.95 44.03
CA TYR A 271 2.61 -32.58 42.95
C TYR A 271 2.34 -32.03 41.53
N TYR A 272 3.33 -32.08 40.62
CA TYR A 272 3.12 -32.05 39.15
C TYR A 272 4.11 -32.96 38.41
N ILE A 273 3.75 -33.37 37.17
CA ILE A 273 4.50 -34.32 36.32
C ILE A 273 5.13 -33.57 35.13
N LYS A 274 6.43 -33.74 34.90
CA LYS A 274 7.13 -33.27 33.69
C LYS A 274 7.98 -34.41 33.10
N ASP A 275 7.71 -34.79 31.86
CA ASP A 275 8.45 -35.81 31.11
C ASP A 275 8.70 -37.14 31.89
N GLY A 276 7.72 -37.55 32.70
CA GLY A 276 7.82 -38.78 33.50
C GLY A 276 8.77 -38.73 34.70
N GLN A 277 9.25 -37.55 35.10
CA GLN A 277 9.99 -37.34 36.36
C GLN A 277 9.39 -36.21 37.21
N ILE A 278 9.54 -36.31 38.54
CA ILE A 278 9.13 -35.29 39.49
C ILE A 278 10.21 -34.21 39.56
N SER A 279 9.82 -32.94 39.34
CA SER A 279 10.70 -31.78 39.53
C SER A 279 10.08 -30.83 40.56
N ALA A 280 10.87 -30.41 41.56
CA ALA A 280 10.44 -29.44 42.58
C ALA A 280 10.45 -28.01 42.02
N ILE A 281 9.47 -27.19 42.40
CA ILE A 281 9.45 -25.75 42.06
C ILE A 281 10.28 -25.00 43.11
N SER A 282 11.28 -24.23 42.67
CA SER A 282 11.93 -23.21 43.49
C SER A 282 11.34 -21.83 43.19
N SER A 283 10.27 -21.46 43.87
CA SER A 283 9.97 -20.07 44.26
C SER A 283 8.76 -20.00 45.21
N ALA A 284 8.93 -19.18 46.25
CA ALA A 284 8.17 -19.02 47.50
C ALA A 284 6.65 -18.71 47.35
N HIS A 285 5.72 -18.96 48.28
CA HIS A 285 5.46 -19.80 49.48
C HIS A 285 3.93 -19.64 49.69
N VAL A 286 3.09 -20.60 50.06
CA VAL A 286 3.16 -21.53 51.20
C VAL A 286 2.82 -22.94 50.71
N SER A 287 3.83 -23.78 50.58
CA SER A 287 3.65 -25.23 50.53
C SER A 287 4.71 -25.83 51.44
N VAL A 288 4.23 -26.57 52.44
CA VAL A 288 5.07 -27.39 53.32
C VAL A 288 5.52 -28.57 52.45
N SER A 289 6.81 -28.61 52.11
CA SER A 289 7.61 -29.75 51.62
C SER A 289 6.90 -30.89 50.84
N PRO A 290 7.31 -31.22 49.59
CA PRO A 290 6.59 -32.14 48.70
C PRO A 290 6.86 -33.62 49.01
N PHE A 291 6.49 -34.07 50.21
CA PHE A 291 6.57 -35.47 50.60
C PHE A 291 5.20 -35.95 51.08
N ILE A 292 4.73 -37.11 50.59
CA ILE A 292 3.66 -37.82 51.32
C ILE A 292 4.35 -38.34 52.57
N TYR A 293 3.86 -37.86 53.70
CA TYR A 293 4.34 -38.27 54.98
C TYR A 293 3.43 -39.35 55.56
N PHE A 294 3.96 -40.55 55.75
CA PHE A 294 3.30 -41.63 56.44
C PHE A 294 3.54 -41.49 57.93
N ASN A 295 2.45 -41.38 58.67
CA ASN A 295 2.46 -41.45 60.12
C ASN A 295 2.09 -42.88 60.53
N VAL A 296 3.04 -43.60 61.14
CA VAL A 296 2.81 -44.96 61.64
C VAL A 296 2.83 -44.92 63.16
N SER A 297 1.65 -44.96 63.78
CA SER A 297 1.50 -44.87 65.24
C SER A 297 1.85 -46.18 65.95
N GLY A 298 2.75 -46.14 66.94
CA GLY A 298 3.14 -47.28 67.77
C GLY A 298 3.67 -46.96 69.18
N HIS A 299 4.08 -45.71 69.42
CA HIS A 299 4.64 -45.15 70.65
C HIS A 299 3.92 -43.85 71.08
N ASP A 300 4.30 -43.27 72.23
CA ASP A 300 3.82 -41.95 72.70
C ASP A 300 4.28 -40.79 71.79
N GLU A 301 5.24 -41.04 70.89
CA GLU A 301 5.69 -40.11 69.85
C GLU A 301 5.37 -40.63 68.45
N THR A 302 4.98 -39.70 67.58
CA THR A 302 4.59 -39.93 66.20
C THR A 302 5.82 -39.89 65.29
N ILE A 303 6.12 -41.00 64.60
CA ILE A 303 7.24 -41.06 63.65
C ILE A 303 6.71 -40.86 62.24
N LEU A 304 7.35 -39.94 61.52
CA LEU A 304 6.95 -39.44 60.22
C LEU A 304 7.95 -39.91 59.16
N TYR A 305 7.46 -40.54 58.11
CA TYR A 305 8.28 -41.01 56.98
C TYR A 305 7.83 -40.39 55.67
N THR A 306 8.74 -40.00 54.79
CA THR A 306 8.47 -39.57 53.40
C THR A 306 8.36 -40.76 52.43
N LEU A 307 7.82 -40.50 51.23
CA LEU A 307 7.82 -41.47 50.13
C LEU A 307 9.22 -41.98 49.72
N TYR A 308 10.29 -41.22 49.97
CA TYR A 308 11.65 -41.55 49.53
C TYR A 308 12.52 -42.21 50.61
N ASP A 309 12.17 -42.04 51.89
CA ASP A 309 12.87 -42.63 53.03
C ASP A 309 12.03 -43.70 53.76
N PHE A 310 10.83 -44.01 53.25
CA PHE A 310 10.05 -45.14 53.73
C PHE A 310 10.54 -46.47 53.13
N GLU A 311 11.16 -47.28 53.97
CA GLU A 311 11.31 -48.73 53.79
C GLU A 311 10.59 -49.43 54.95
N ALA A 312 9.90 -50.55 54.69
CA ALA A 312 9.18 -51.25 55.75
C ALA A 312 10.11 -51.72 56.87
N SER A 313 11.35 -52.10 56.55
CA SER A 313 12.41 -52.44 57.51
C SER A 313 12.65 -51.31 58.50
N THR A 314 12.87 -50.10 57.99
CA THR A 314 13.13 -48.89 58.78
C THR A 314 11.90 -48.44 59.56
N CYS A 315 10.70 -48.69 59.04
CA CYS A 315 9.44 -48.52 59.78
C CYS A 315 9.39 -49.47 60.98
N ILE A 316 9.60 -50.76 60.74
CA ILE A 316 9.53 -51.84 61.72
C ILE A 316 10.52 -51.65 62.88
N ASP A 317 11.74 -51.19 62.58
CA ASP A 317 12.79 -50.97 63.59
C ASP A 317 12.47 -49.83 64.57
N ASN A 318 11.56 -48.93 64.20
CA ASN A 318 11.21 -47.73 64.95
C ASN A 318 9.83 -47.83 65.65
N VAL A 319 9.10 -48.93 65.49
CA VAL A 319 7.82 -49.19 66.17
C VAL A 319 7.87 -50.46 67.03
N ASP A 320 7.12 -50.48 68.15
CA ASP A 320 7.11 -51.62 69.07
C ASP A 320 6.58 -52.91 68.40
N LEU A 321 7.52 -53.82 68.14
CA LEU A 321 7.32 -55.15 67.57
C LEU A 321 6.45 -56.10 68.41
N SER A 322 6.17 -55.75 69.67
CA SER A 322 5.23 -56.51 70.52
C SER A 322 3.80 -56.50 69.98
N LYS A 323 3.46 -55.50 69.14
CA LYS A 323 2.17 -55.37 68.47
C LYS A 323 2.23 -55.97 67.06
N LYS A 324 1.70 -57.19 66.90
CA LYS A 324 1.64 -57.91 65.61
C LYS A 324 0.99 -57.10 64.47
N GLU A 325 0.14 -56.14 64.81
CA GLU A 325 -0.53 -55.23 63.88
C GLU A 325 0.38 -54.13 63.32
N ALA A 326 1.44 -53.74 64.03
CA ALA A 326 2.38 -52.70 63.57
C ALA A 326 3.19 -53.18 62.35
N ASN A 327 3.69 -54.43 62.40
CA ASN A 327 4.39 -55.07 61.28
C ASN A 327 3.50 -55.13 60.02
N SER A 328 2.26 -55.60 60.16
CA SER A 328 1.31 -55.61 59.03
C SER A 328 0.98 -54.21 58.49
N THR A 329 1.08 -53.17 59.32
CA THR A 329 0.81 -51.79 58.89
C THR A 329 1.98 -51.23 58.09
N CYS A 330 3.22 -51.44 58.55
CA CYS A 330 4.43 -51.02 57.82
C CYS A 330 4.55 -51.69 56.45
N THR A 331 4.33 -53.00 56.34
CA THR A 331 4.39 -53.71 55.05
C THR A 331 3.30 -53.24 54.09
N LYS A 332 2.06 -53.02 54.57
CA LYS A 332 0.97 -52.51 53.71
C LYS A 332 1.20 -51.06 53.28
N ALA A 333 1.80 -50.24 54.14
CA ALA A 333 2.22 -48.89 53.78
C ALA A 333 3.31 -48.93 52.70
N GLU A 334 4.23 -49.89 52.76
CA GLU A 334 5.26 -50.10 51.74
C GLU A 334 4.65 -50.56 50.41
N ASP A 335 3.70 -51.51 50.45
CA ASP A 335 2.97 -51.95 49.26
C ASP A 335 2.21 -50.81 48.60
N LEU A 336 1.58 -49.94 49.39
CA LEU A 336 0.93 -48.73 48.91
C LEU A 336 1.94 -47.75 48.30
N VAL A 337 3.08 -47.52 48.97
CA VAL A 337 4.16 -46.66 48.46
C VAL A 337 4.71 -47.20 47.13
N ASN A 338 4.95 -48.50 47.03
CA ASN A 338 5.49 -49.14 45.83
C ASN A 338 4.48 -49.11 44.69
N TRP A 339 3.22 -49.47 44.96
CA TRP A 339 2.14 -49.35 43.97
C TRP A 339 1.97 -47.91 43.49
N PHE A 340 2.05 -46.92 44.39
CA PHE A 340 1.95 -45.51 44.03
C PHE A 340 3.14 -45.06 43.17
N LYS A 341 4.36 -45.51 43.50
CA LYS A 341 5.59 -45.27 42.70
C LYS A 341 5.52 -45.92 41.31
N GLU A 342 4.85 -47.06 41.17
CA GLU A 342 4.74 -47.81 39.92
C GLU A 342 3.59 -47.34 39.02
N GLU A 343 2.39 -47.14 39.56
CA GLU A 343 1.16 -46.96 38.75
C GLU A 343 0.66 -45.52 38.59
N TRP A 344 1.07 -44.58 39.45
CA TRP A 344 0.67 -43.15 39.42
C TRP A 344 -0.84 -42.94 39.14
N PRO A 345 -1.74 -43.44 40.01
CA PRO A 345 -3.13 -43.72 39.66
C PRO A 345 -4.06 -42.50 39.74
N SER A 346 -5.09 -42.47 38.90
CA SER A 346 -6.17 -41.45 38.95
C SER A 346 -7.07 -41.63 40.18
N LYS A 347 -7.83 -40.59 40.59
CA LYS A 347 -8.73 -40.63 41.76
C LYS A 347 -9.63 -41.88 41.76
N LYS A 348 -10.27 -42.19 40.62
CA LYS A 348 -11.16 -43.35 40.50
C LYS A 348 -10.44 -44.69 40.75
N ARG A 349 -9.17 -44.80 40.35
CA ARG A 349 -8.36 -46.01 40.52
C ARG A 349 -7.74 -46.09 41.92
N LEU A 350 -7.45 -44.93 42.51
CA LEU A 350 -7.08 -44.80 43.91
C LEU A 350 -8.25 -45.21 44.83
N ASP A 351 -9.45 -44.70 44.59
CA ASP A 351 -10.67 -45.07 45.33
C ASP A 351 -10.93 -46.58 45.24
N GLN A 352 -10.76 -47.17 44.05
CA GLN A 352 -10.87 -48.63 43.84
C GLN A 352 -9.80 -49.43 44.59
N TYR A 353 -8.55 -48.96 44.61
CA TYR A 353 -7.48 -49.61 45.35
C TYR A 353 -7.74 -49.53 46.86
N MET A 354 -8.23 -48.39 47.34
CA MET A 354 -8.57 -48.16 48.75
C MET A 354 -9.77 -49.01 49.17
N ASP A 355 -10.81 -49.14 48.35
CA ASP A 355 -11.96 -50.03 48.65
C ASP A 355 -11.55 -51.49 48.85
N VAL A 356 -10.48 -51.93 48.19
CA VAL A 356 -9.99 -53.32 48.26
C VAL A 356 -8.97 -53.51 49.39
N ASN A 357 -8.14 -52.51 49.68
CA ASN A 357 -6.96 -52.66 50.54
C ASN A 357 -6.95 -51.79 51.82
N ALA A 358 -7.90 -50.87 52.02
CA ALA A 358 -7.89 -49.98 53.16
C ALA A 358 -8.05 -50.76 54.49
N THR A 359 -7.07 -50.61 55.37
CA THR A 359 -7.22 -50.96 56.80
C THR A 359 -7.36 -49.67 57.59
N SER A 360 -8.16 -49.70 58.66
CA SER A 360 -8.68 -48.56 59.43
C SER A 360 -7.67 -47.54 60.00
N ARG A 361 -6.36 -47.69 59.74
CA ARG A 361 -5.29 -46.79 60.20
C ARG A 361 -4.67 -45.91 59.11
N ILE A 362 -4.91 -46.14 57.83
CA ILE A 362 -4.43 -45.26 56.75
C ILE A 362 -5.66 -44.74 56.00
N THR A 363 -6.09 -43.54 56.36
CA THR A 363 -7.23 -42.85 55.74
C THR A 363 -6.67 -41.81 54.77
N ILE A 364 -7.05 -41.89 53.49
CA ILE A 364 -6.64 -40.94 52.45
C ILE A 364 -7.80 -39.97 52.18
N ASP A 365 -7.64 -38.71 52.57
CA ASP A 365 -8.60 -37.66 52.23
C ASP A 365 -8.15 -36.88 50.99
N THR A 366 -9.06 -36.73 50.03
CA THR A 366 -8.82 -36.00 48.76
C THR A 366 -9.61 -34.70 48.71
N TYR A 367 -9.06 -33.62 49.30
CA TYR A 367 -9.64 -32.29 49.10
C TYR A 367 -8.56 -31.21 48.99
N GLY A 368 -8.56 -30.49 47.87
CA GLY A 368 -7.99 -29.15 47.82
C GLY A 368 -7.86 -28.61 46.40
N THR A 369 -8.45 -27.44 46.16
CA THR A 369 -8.07 -26.58 45.04
C THR A 369 -6.98 -25.67 45.57
N SER A 370 -5.81 -25.65 44.93
CA SER A 370 -4.71 -24.77 45.32
C SER A 370 -4.57 -23.63 44.32
N CYS A 371 -4.16 -22.48 44.81
CA CYS A 371 -3.81 -21.37 43.96
C CYS A 371 -2.29 -21.19 43.93
N ASN A 372 -1.70 -21.34 42.75
CA ASN A 372 -0.28 -21.11 42.52
C ASN A 372 -0.09 -20.00 41.48
N LYS A 373 0.96 -19.20 41.61
CA LYS A 373 1.40 -18.28 40.56
C LYS A 373 2.68 -18.84 39.96
N TYR A 374 2.81 -18.87 38.64
CA TYR A 374 3.95 -19.46 37.96
C TYR A 374 4.73 -18.38 37.21
N SER A 375 6.07 -18.44 37.25
CA SER A 375 6.94 -17.58 36.43
C SER A 375 7.45 -18.34 35.19
N TYR A 376 7.60 -17.60 34.08
CA TYR A 376 8.15 -17.84 32.72
C TYR A 376 8.86 -19.14 32.29
N GLU A 377 9.15 -20.14 33.14
CA GLU A 377 10.02 -21.30 32.80
C GLU A 377 9.39 -22.69 33.03
N SER A 378 8.16 -22.81 33.54
CA SER A 378 7.53 -24.13 33.77
C SER A 378 6.53 -24.51 32.68
N SER A 379 6.93 -25.46 31.82
CA SER A 379 6.01 -26.18 30.94
C SER A 379 5.05 -27.04 31.77
N HIS A 380 3.74 -26.86 31.61
CA HIS A 380 2.72 -27.59 32.36
C HIS A 380 2.09 -28.72 31.54
N ALA A 381 1.93 -29.88 32.20
CA ALA A 381 0.99 -30.92 31.79
C ALA A 381 -0.36 -30.62 32.47
N VAL A 382 -1.32 -30.10 31.71
CA VAL A 382 -2.72 -30.00 32.16
C VAL A 382 -3.36 -31.36 31.86
N THR A 383 -3.96 -32.02 32.86
CA THR A 383 -4.45 -33.41 32.69
C THR A 383 -5.81 -33.49 32.01
N ASP A 384 -6.63 -32.43 32.02
CA ASP A 384 -8.03 -32.46 31.56
C ASP A 384 -8.47 -31.22 30.72
N GLY A 385 -7.54 -30.35 30.32
CA GLY A 385 -7.79 -29.12 29.56
C GLY A 385 -7.79 -27.88 30.46
N CYS A 386 -7.76 -26.68 29.87
CA CYS A 386 -7.73 -25.43 30.64
C CYS A 386 -8.80 -24.42 30.23
N ILE A 387 -9.25 -23.67 31.22
CA ILE A 387 -9.98 -22.42 31.04
C ILE A 387 -8.97 -21.30 30.84
N VAL A 388 -9.22 -20.44 29.85
CA VAL A 388 -8.43 -19.27 29.53
C VAL A 388 -9.34 -18.04 29.56
N VAL A 389 -9.04 -17.10 30.45
CA VAL A 389 -9.62 -15.75 30.45
C VAL A 389 -8.64 -14.83 29.74
N GLU A 390 -9.07 -14.22 28.63
CA GLU A 390 -8.28 -13.24 27.88
C GLU A 390 -8.68 -11.84 28.33
N THR A 391 -7.71 -11.01 28.73
CA THR A 391 -8.00 -9.60 29.05
C THR A 391 -8.41 -8.82 27.81
N ASP A 392 -9.35 -7.89 27.98
CA ASP A 392 -9.84 -7.05 26.88
C ASP A 392 -8.71 -6.26 26.22
N LYS A 393 -8.60 -6.37 24.89
CA LYS A 393 -7.64 -5.61 24.11
C LYS A 393 -8.06 -4.15 23.99
N ILE A 394 -7.23 -3.24 24.50
CA ILE A 394 -7.43 -1.80 24.38
C ILE A 394 -6.64 -1.30 23.17
N CYS A 395 -7.36 -0.80 22.16
CA CYS A 395 -6.75 -0.13 21.01
C CYS A 395 -6.97 1.38 21.06
N GLU A 396 -5.98 2.11 20.59
CA GLU A 396 -6.04 3.56 20.40
C GLU A 396 -6.10 3.90 18.92
N LEU A 397 -7.00 4.80 18.55
CA LEU A 397 -6.96 5.50 17.27
C LEU A 397 -6.28 6.85 17.51
N MET A 398 -5.18 7.08 16.80
CA MET A 398 -4.37 8.29 16.95
C MET A 398 -4.30 9.04 15.62
N TYR A 399 -4.01 10.33 15.71
CA TYR A 399 -3.68 11.13 14.53
C TYR A 399 -2.42 11.98 14.76
N SER A 400 -1.75 12.38 13.68
CA SER A 400 -0.61 13.29 13.74
C SER A 400 -1.00 14.72 13.35
N PRO A 401 -1.02 15.68 14.28
CA PRO A 401 -1.28 17.09 13.97
C PRO A 401 -0.25 17.67 13.00
N TYR A 402 1.03 17.33 13.15
CA TYR A 402 2.11 17.85 12.31
C TYR A 402 1.98 17.41 10.85
N ILE A 403 1.74 16.12 10.60
CA ILE A 403 1.51 15.61 9.24
C ILE A 403 0.25 16.26 8.65
N SER A 404 -0.80 16.41 9.46
CA SER A 404 -2.05 17.03 9.00
C SER A 404 -1.89 18.48 8.56
N VAL A 405 -1.11 19.27 9.31
CA VAL A 405 -0.76 20.65 8.94
C VAL A 405 0.13 20.64 7.69
N ALA A 406 1.14 19.78 7.60
CA ALA A 406 2.00 19.68 6.43
C ALA A 406 1.21 19.35 5.15
N ILE A 407 0.29 18.38 5.21
CA ILE A 407 -0.60 18.05 4.09
C ILE A 407 -1.51 19.24 3.75
N SER A 408 -2.08 19.93 4.73
CA SER A 408 -2.91 21.12 4.49
C SER A 408 -2.14 22.25 3.81
N LEU A 409 -0.88 22.50 4.22
CA LEU A 409 -0.01 23.49 3.61
C LEU A 409 0.33 23.11 2.16
N THR A 410 0.65 21.84 1.90
CA THR A 410 0.94 21.37 0.54
C THR A 410 -0.28 21.48 -0.39
N LEU A 411 -1.48 21.21 0.11
CA LEU A 411 -2.74 21.44 -0.61
C LEU A 411 -2.95 22.92 -0.90
N LEU A 412 -2.75 23.80 0.09
CA LEU A 412 -2.88 25.24 -0.09
C LEU A 412 -1.91 25.74 -1.18
N VAL A 413 -0.65 25.34 -1.13
CA VAL A 413 0.35 25.67 -2.16
C VAL A 413 -0.09 25.15 -3.54
N LYS A 414 -0.67 23.95 -3.63
CA LYS A 414 -1.24 23.43 -4.88
C LYS A 414 -2.40 24.28 -5.39
N VAL A 415 -3.35 24.65 -4.53
CA VAL A 415 -4.48 25.53 -4.90
C VAL A 415 -3.96 26.84 -5.47
N VAL A 416 -3.00 27.47 -4.78
CA VAL A 416 -2.38 28.71 -5.23
C VAL A 416 -1.67 28.52 -6.57
N ALA A 417 -0.83 27.49 -6.70
CA ALA A 417 -0.09 27.21 -7.93
C ALA A 417 -1.01 26.93 -9.14
N ILE A 418 -2.07 26.14 -8.96
CA ILE A 418 -3.06 25.86 -10.01
C ILE A 418 -3.86 27.12 -10.35
N SER A 419 -4.19 27.95 -9.36
CA SER A 419 -4.90 29.21 -9.59
C SER A 419 -4.03 30.20 -10.37
N ILE A 420 -2.75 30.33 -10.02
CA ILE A 420 -1.79 31.13 -10.79
C ILE A 420 -1.64 30.57 -12.20
N ALA A 421 -1.55 29.24 -12.36
CA ALA A 421 -1.50 28.61 -13.68
C ALA A 421 -2.75 28.94 -14.53
N ALA A 422 -3.93 28.97 -13.92
CA ALA A 422 -5.17 29.36 -14.59
C ALA A 422 -5.17 30.84 -14.98
N LEU A 423 -4.68 31.73 -14.11
CA LEU A 423 -4.55 33.16 -14.39
C LEU A 423 -3.57 33.43 -15.53
N LEU A 424 -2.39 32.83 -15.48
CA LEU A 424 -1.40 32.89 -16.57
C LEU A 424 -1.96 32.32 -17.86
N GLY A 425 -2.81 31.29 -17.76
CA GLY A 425 -3.49 30.71 -18.90
C GLY A 425 -4.44 31.67 -19.62
N ARG A 426 -5.05 32.64 -18.93
CA ARG A 426 -5.96 33.62 -19.56
C ARG A 426 -5.23 34.61 -20.46
N SER A 427 -4.02 35.02 -20.09
CA SER A 427 -3.20 35.94 -20.88
C SER A 427 -2.32 35.24 -21.92
N ARG A 428 -2.25 33.90 -21.88
CA ARG A 428 -1.41 33.10 -22.77
C ARG A 428 -2.16 32.79 -24.06
N GLN A 429 -1.43 32.80 -25.19
CA GLN A 429 -1.94 32.20 -26.43
C GLN A 429 -2.37 30.73 -26.20
N MET A 430 -3.30 30.26 -27.03
CA MET A 430 -3.89 28.93 -26.87
C MET A 430 -2.82 27.84 -26.93
N PRO A 431 -2.65 27.04 -25.86
CA PRO A 431 -1.72 25.92 -25.88
C PRO A 431 -2.25 24.78 -26.74
N LEU A 432 -1.34 24.06 -27.41
CA LEU A 432 -1.64 22.88 -28.20
C LEU A 432 -1.73 21.66 -27.26
N LEU A 433 -2.93 21.40 -26.73
CA LEU A 433 -3.19 20.38 -25.72
C LEU A 433 -3.51 19.02 -26.32
N THR A 434 -4.01 18.98 -27.55
CA THR A 434 -4.33 17.73 -28.27
C THR A 434 -3.68 17.70 -29.64
N VAL A 435 -3.62 16.49 -30.23
CA VAL A 435 -3.22 16.34 -31.65
C VAL A 435 -4.18 17.11 -32.57
N GLY A 436 -5.47 17.20 -32.21
CA GLY A 436 -6.44 18.00 -32.96
C GLY A 436 -6.16 19.50 -32.91
N ASP A 437 -5.72 20.02 -31.76
CA ASP A 437 -5.31 21.43 -31.64
C ASP A 437 -4.14 21.72 -32.58
N ALA A 438 -3.17 20.82 -32.64
CA ALA A 438 -2.04 20.93 -33.56
C ALA A 438 -2.46 20.88 -35.03
N ILE A 439 -3.27 19.89 -35.44
CA ILE A 439 -3.75 19.80 -36.83
C ILE A 439 -4.52 21.08 -37.20
N SER A 440 -5.42 21.53 -36.33
CA SER A 440 -6.19 22.76 -36.58
C SER A 440 -5.30 23.98 -36.72
N SER A 441 -4.23 24.07 -35.94
CA SER A 441 -3.30 25.20 -35.98
C SER A 441 -2.39 25.17 -37.19
N PHE A 442 -1.83 24.00 -37.55
CA PHE A 442 -0.93 23.86 -38.70
C PHE A 442 -1.68 23.91 -40.04
N MET A 443 -2.94 23.49 -40.09
CA MET A 443 -3.75 23.67 -41.31
C MET A 443 -4.09 25.13 -41.58
N ALA A 444 -4.36 25.90 -40.53
CA ALA A 444 -4.66 27.33 -40.66
C ALA A 444 -3.41 28.14 -41.08
N ASP A 445 -2.25 27.74 -40.58
CA ASP A 445 -0.95 28.36 -40.88
C ASP A 445 0.14 27.28 -41.06
N PRO A 446 0.29 26.73 -42.29
CA PRO A 446 1.24 25.67 -42.59
C PRO A 446 2.70 26.05 -42.34
N ASP A 447 3.45 25.18 -41.69
CA ASP A 447 4.84 25.41 -41.31
C ASP A 447 5.80 25.11 -42.46
N SER A 448 6.43 26.15 -42.99
CA SER A 448 7.42 26.09 -44.08
C SER A 448 8.62 25.20 -43.78
N THR A 449 9.02 25.02 -42.51
CA THR A 449 10.16 24.15 -42.15
C THR A 449 9.87 22.65 -42.34
N THR A 450 8.60 22.30 -42.55
CA THR A 450 8.12 20.93 -42.74
C THR A 450 7.55 20.67 -44.13
N GLU A 451 7.68 21.64 -45.04
CA GLU A 451 7.15 21.56 -46.39
C GLU A 451 7.78 20.41 -47.20
N GLY A 452 6.95 19.67 -47.93
CA GLY A 452 7.40 18.55 -48.76
C GLY A 452 7.89 17.33 -47.97
N MET A 453 7.51 17.19 -46.69
CA MET A 453 7.82 16.04 -45.83
C MET A 453 6.53 15.29 -45.38
N CYS A 454 5.53 15.25 -46.25
CA CYS A 454 4.17 14.71 -46.00
C CYS A 454 4.11 13.30 -45.42
N TRP A 455 5.16 12.50 -45.60
CA TRP A 455 5.27 11.11 -45.18
C TRP A 455 6.25 10.91 -44.00
N ALA A 456 6.71 11.99 -43.38
CA ALA A 456 7.66 11.94 -42.29
C ALA A 456 7.07 11.35 -41.00
N SER A 457 7.84 10.51 -40.34
CA SER A 457 7.54 9.97 -39.01
C SER A 457 8.31 10.72 -37.92
N HIS A 458 7.98 10.51 -36.66
CA HIS A 458 8.77 11.09 -35.55
C HIS A 458 10.26 10.67 -35.56
N GLN A 459 10.59 9.56 -36.20
CA GLN A 459 11.97 9.05 -36.32
C GLN A 459 12.79 9.86 -37.33
N ASP A 460 12.12 10.54 -38.27
CA ASP A 460 12.75 11.33 -39.32
C ASP A 460 13.24 12.70 -38.85
N PHE A 461 12.79 13.17 -37.68
CA PHE A 461 13.12 14.48 -37.13
C PHE A 461 14.17 14.41 -36.01
N SER A 462 15.26 13.66 -36.21
CA SER A 462 16.46 13.85 -35.38
C SER A 462 17.14 15.17 -35.76
N ARG A 463 17.81 15.85 -34.80
CA ARG A 463 18.36 17.21 -35.02
C ARG A 463 19.31 17.27 -36.23
N GLU A 464 20.16 16.25 -36.39
CA GLU A 464 21.13 16.17 -37.49
C GLU A 464 20.45 15.85 -38.83
N VAL A 465 19.41 15.01 -38.81
CA VAL A 465 18.66 14.66 -40.03
C VAL A 465 17.80 15.82 -40.50
N TRP A 466 17.19 16.60 -39.59
CA TRP A 466 16.39 17.75 -39.96
C TRP A 466 17.25 18.90 -40.51
N LYS A 467 18.37 19.22 -39.84
CA LYS A 467 19.33 20.23 -40.33
C LYS A 467 19.91 19.89 -41.70
N SER A 468 20.37 18.65 -41.89
CA SER A 468 20.96 18.25 -43.18
C SER A 468 19.96 18.33 -44.33
N ARG A 469 18.68 17.99 -44.09
CA ARG A 469 17.60 18.13 -45.08
C ARG A 469 17.28 19.58 -45.44
N GLN A 470 17.37 20.51 -44.50
CA GLN A 470 17.06 21.92 -44.77
C GLN A 470 18.25 22.68 -45.39
N VAL A 471 19.50 22.34 -45.05
CA VAL A 471 20.69 22.89 -45.72
C VAL A 471 20.70 22.53 -47.21
N ALA A 472 20.29 21.30 -47.56
CA ALA A 472 20.12 20.90 -48.95
C ALA A 472 19.00 21.65 -49.69
N TRP A 473 18.03 22.23 -48.96
CA TRP A 473 16.98 23.10 -49.50
C TRP A 473 17.46 24.55 -49.68
N VAL A 474 18.11 25.14 -48.68
CA VAL A 474 18.56 26.55 -48.70
C VAL A 474 19.70 26.79 -49.71
N SER A 475 20.71 25.91 -49.78
CA SER A 475 21.83 26.04 -50.73
C SER A 475 21.42 25.97 -52.20
N ARG A 476 20.16 25.60 -52.49
CA ARG A 476 19.62 25.46 -53.86
C ARG A 476 18.77 26.66 -54.30
N SER A 477 18.32 27.51 -53.38
CA SER A 477 17.51 28.70 -53.71
C SER A 477 18.34 29.91 -54.18
N SER A 478 19.66 29.90 -53.99
CA SER A 478 20.56 31.01 -54.30
C SER A 478 21.37 30.86 -55.60
N THR A 479 21.18 29.79 -56.37
CA THR A 479 21.84 29.61 -57.67
C THR A 479 20.87 29.06 -58.71
N GLU A 480 20.55 29.92 -59.65
CA GLU A 480 19.75 29.68 -60.85
C GLU A 480 20.49 28.68 -61.77
N SER A 481 19.95 27.46 -61.91
CA SER A 481 19.92 26.64 -63.14
C SER A 481 19.72 25.14 -62.85
N HIS A 482 18.61 24.61 -63.38
CA HIS A 482 18.39 23.26 -63.90
C HIS A 482 19.31 22.11 -63.41
N ARG A 483 19.03 21.55 -62.22
CA ARG A 483 19.05 20.08 -61.97
C ARG A 483 18.03 19.74 -60.89
N GLN A 484 16.82 19.36 -61.32
CA GLN A 484 15.76 18.81 -60.45
C GLN A 484 16.20 17.48 -59.83
N GLY A 485 15.74 17.22 -58.61
CA GLY A 485 15.68 15.86 -58.06
C GLY A 485 16.96 15.36 -57.41
N GLU A 486 17.21 15.74 -56.15
CA GLU A 486 17.80 14.86 -55.11
C GLU A 486 18.00 15.65 -53.81
N SER A 487 17.07 15.47 -52.88
CA SER A 487 17.20 15.80 -51.44
C SER A 487 15.96 15.35 -50.63
N ARG A 488 14.84 15.00 -51.30
CA ARG A 488 13.65 14.42 -50.64
C ARG A 488 13.81 12.89 -50.56
N ILE A 489 13.75 12.32 -49.36
CA ILE A 489 13.81 10.87 -49.15
C ILE A 489 12.40 10.32 -49.36
N TRP A 490 12.15 9.87 -50.58
CA TRP A 490 10.90 9.27 -50.97
C TRP A 490 10.75 7.87 -50.37
N LYS A 491 9.63 7.61 -49.69
CA LYS A 491 9.33 6.33 -49.04
C LYS A 491 8.13 5.66 -49.68
N ARG A 492 8.19 4.32 -49.75
CA ARG A 492 7.05 3.47 -50.12
C ARG A 492 6.13 3.28 -48.92
N LEU A 493 4.84 3.05 -49.20
CA LEU A 493 3.82 2.70 -48.22
C LEU A 493 4.32 1.56 -47.30
N GLN A 494 4.35 1.81 -45.99
CA GLN A 494 4.73 0.80 -45.00
C GLN A 494 3.50 0.13 -44.41
N SER A 495 3.62 -1.13 -44.00
CA SER A 495 2.54 -1.83 -43.32
C SER A 495 2.11 -1.13 -42.01
N PRO A 496 0.83 -1.25 -41.61
CA PRO A 496 0.33 -0.58 -40.42
C PRO A 496 1.12 -1.01 -39.18
N LYS A 497 1.65 -0.02 -38.45
CA LYS A 497 2.46 -0.26 -37.25
C LYS A 497 1.58 -0.74 -36.09
N ARG A 498 2.23 -1.36 -35.10
CA ARG A 498 1.61 -1.72 -33.82
C ARG A 498 1.54 -0.52 -32.87
N TRP A 499 0.65 -0.59 -31.89
CA TRP A 499 0.40 0.47 -30.93
C TRP A 499 1.64 0.87 -30.15
N MET A 500 2.51 -0.10 -29.84
CA MET A 500 3.77 0.11 -29.15
C MET A 500 4.69 1.19 -29.78
N HIS A 501 4.59 1.40 -31.10
CA HIS A 501 5.40 2.39 -31.82
C HIS A 501 4.96 3.84 -31.61
N ALA A 502 3.84 4.10 -30.92
CA ALA A 502 3.42 5.45 -30.56
C ALA A 502 4.35 6.13 -29.56
N SER A 503 5.01 5.34 -28.71
CA SER A 503 5.93 5.83 -27.70
C SER A 503 7.35 5.39 -28.02
N ARG A 504 8.34 6.20 -27.66
CA ARG A 504 9.75 5.87 -27.86
C ARG A 504 10.16 4.65 -27.04
N THR A 505 11.04 3.81 -27.59
CA THR A 505 11.55 2.62 -26.92
C THR A 505 12.21 2.92 -25.57
N SER A 506 12.87 4.07 -25.41
CA SER A 506 13.46 4.48 -24.13
C SER A 506 12.41 4.65 -23.02
N ARG A 507 11.21 5.16 -23.35
CA ARG A 507 10.12 5.33 -22.38
C ARG A 507 9.54 3.97 -21.97
N TRP A 508 9.42 3.03 -22.92
CA TRP A 508 9.06 1.64 -22.61
C TRP A 508 10.09 0.97 -21.72
N LEU A 509 11.39 1.14 -22.00
CA LEU A 509 12.46 0.56 -21.19
C LEU A 509 12.40 1.09 -19.75
N MET A 510 12.28 2.41 -19.56
CA MET A 510 12.15 3.00 -18.21
C MET A 510 10.94 2.46 -17.46
N ALA A 511 9.78 2.34 -18.13
CA ALA A 511 8.58 1.78 -17.53
C ALA A 511 8.80 0.31 -17.11
N LEU A 512 9.28 -0.53 -18.03
CA LEU A 512 9.49 -1.96 -17.78
C LEU A 512 10.55 -2.22 -16.70
N VAL A 513 11.63 -1.44 -16.65
CA VAL A 513 12.63 -1.50 -15.58
C VAL A 513 12.00 -1.13 -14.22
N THR A 514 11.19 -0.08 -14.17
CA THR A 514 10.49 0.32 -12.94
C THR A 514 9.54 -0.78 -12.45
N PHE A 515 8.74 -1.36 -13.35
CA PHE A 515 7.89 -2.51 -13.04
C PHE A 515 8.70 -3.72 -12.56
N ALA A 516 9.82 -4.04 -13.23
CA ALA A 516 10.67 -5.16 -12.86
C ALA A 516 11.27 -4.99 -11.47
N ILE A 517 11.76 -3.79 -11.12
CA ILE A 517 12.27 -3.50 -9.78
C ILE A 517 11.19 -3.72 -8.72
N ILE A 518 9.97 -3.23 -8.94
CA ILE A 518 8.85 -3.39 -8.00
C ILE A 518 8.47 -4.87 -7.84
N PHE A 519 8.39 -5.63 -8.94
CA PHE A 519 8.06 -7.06 -8.87
C PHE A 519 9.17 -7.89 -8.22
N ILE A 520 10.43 -7.60 -8.51
CA ILE A 520 11.57 -8.29 -7.87
C ILE A 520 11.57 -7.98 -6.38
N ALA A 521 11.41 -6.72 -5.98
CA ALA A 521 11.30 -6.36 -4.57
C ALA A 521 10.13 -7.09 -3.89
N GLY A 522 8.93 -7.04 -4.50
CA GLY A 522 7.76 -7.75 -3.98
C GLY A 522 7.97 -9.26 -3.87
N ALA A 523 8.60 -9.89 -4.86
CA ALA A 523 8.90 -11.33 -4.85
C ALA A 523 9.92 -11.72 -3.77
N VAL A 524 10.98 -10.91 -3.58
CA VAL A 524 11.97 -11.11 -2.51
C VAL A 524 11.29 -11.01 -1.15
N LEU A 525 10.49 -9.97 -0.93
CA LEU A 525 9.77 -9.73 0.33
C LEU A 525 8.74 -10.82 0.64
N LEU A 526 8.00 -11.27 -0.37
CA LEU A 526 7.10 -12.43 -0.24
C LEU A 526 7.87 -13.72 0.07
N GLY A 527 9.05 -13.91 -0.54
CA GLY A 527 9.91 -15.05 -0.28
C GLY A 527 10.41 -15.11 1.17
N GLU A 528 10.78 -13.97 1.75
CA GLU A 528 11.13 -13.88 3.17
C GLU A 528 9.92 -14.16 4.08
N GLY A 529 8.72 -13.71 3.70
CA GLY A 529 7.48 -14.02 4.42
C GLY A 529 7.17 -15.52 4.47
N VAL A 530 7.37 -16.24 3.38
CA VAL A 530 7.15 -17.71 3.31
C VAL A 530 8.20 -18.48 4.11
N LYS A 531 9.48 -18.06 4.09
CA LYS A 531 10.53 -18.68 4.90
C LYS A 531 10.25 -18.57 6.40
N GLY A 532 9.64 -17.47 6.84
CA GLY A 532 9.20 -17.29 8.22
C GLY A 532 8.10 -18.27 8.64
N GLU A 533 7.22 -18.68 7.71
CA GLU A 533 6.19 -19.69 7.95
C GLU A 533 6.71 -21.14 7.84
N GLU A 534 7.71 -21.42 6.98
CA GLU A 534 8.32 -22.75 6.87
C GLU A 534 9.09 -23.18 8.15
N ALA A 535 9.48 -22.24 9.02
CA ALA A 535 10.02 -22.58 10.33
C ALA A 535 8.97 -23.20 11.29
N VAL A 536 7.67 -23.10 10.98
CA VAL A 536 6.55 -23.67 11.76
C VAL A 536 5.91 -24.88 11.06
N LEU A 537 6.19 -25.12 9.78
CA LEU A 537 5.53 -26.17 8.98
C LEU A 537 6.53 -27.10 8.31
N VAL A 538 7.30 -27.84 9.12
CA VAL A 538 7.96 -29.07 8.66
C VAL A 538 6.89 -30.16 8.57
N GLY A 539 6.27 -30.38 7.41
CA GLY A 539 5.50 -31.62 7.23
C GLY A 539 4.55 -31.82 6.05
N ASP A 540 4.10 -30.80 5.30
CA ASP A 540 3.06 -31.05 4.28
C ASP A 540 3.28 -30.25 2.98
N GLY A 541 3.22 -30.95 1.85
CA GLY A 541 3.61 -30.43 0.52
C GLY A 541 2.83 -29.19 0.02
N ILE A 542 3.44 -28.51 -0.95
CA ILE A 542 3.09 -27.19 -1.51
C ILE A 542 1.59 -27.02 -1.85
N SER A 543 0.89 -28.07 -2.29
CA SER A 543 -0.54 -27.99 -2.66
C SER A 543 -1.49 -27.99 -1.46
N LYS A 544 -1.15 -28.71 -0.37
CA LYS A 544 -1.94 -28.70 0.87
C LYS A 544 -1.70 -27.43 1.67
N ALA A 545 -0.44 -26.96 1.72
CA ALA A 545 -0.05 -25.67 2.30
C ALA A 545 -0.78 -24.49 1.63
N ALA A 546 -0.90 -24.48 0.30
CA ALA A 546 -1.68 -23.45 -0.39
C ALA A 546 -3.18 -23.49 -0.01
N SER A 547 -3.77 -24.67 0.14
CA SER A 547 -5.20 -24.82 0.50
C SER A 547 -5.49 -24.51 1.98
N SER A 548 -4.55 -24.75 2.88
CA SER A 548 -4.66 -24.41 4.30
C SER A 548 -4.37 -22.92 4.51
N ALA A 549 -3.40 -22.36 3.79
CA ALA A 549 -3.14 -20.92 3.71
C ALA A 549 -4.37 -20.18 3.19
N ILE A 550 -4.98 -20.59 2.06
CA ILE A 550 -6.21 -19.95 1.53
C ILE A 550 -7.39 -20.03 2.52
N ARG A 551 -7.54 -21.15 3.25
CA ARG A 551 -8.59 -21.27 4.28
C ARG A 551 -8.29 -20.43 5.52
N ARG A 552 -7.03 -20.34 5.96
CA ARG A 552 -6.58 -19.42 7.03
C ARG A 552 -6.70 -17.95 6.60
N LEU A 553 -6.45 -17.65 5.33
CA LEU A 553 -6.58 -16.33 4.70
C LEU A 553 -8.03 -15.82 4.66
N LEU A 554 -8.98 -16.70 4.32
CA LEU A 554 -10.42 -16.37 4.33
C LEU A 554 -10.97 -16.25 5.76
N LYS A 555 -10.35 -16.92 6.74
CA LYS A 555 -10.71 -16.84 8.16
C LYS A 555 -10.10 -15.62 8.88
N ASN A 556 -8.87 -15.26 8.56
CA ASN A 556 -8.09 -14.23 9.27
C ASN A 556 -8.14 -12.84 8.59
N GLY A 557 -8.63 -12.71 7.35
CA GLY A 557 -8.85 -11.41 6.70
C GLY A 557 -7.62 -10.48 6.60
N PHE A 558 -7.86 -9.18 6.48
CA PHE A 558 -6.83 -8.11 6.61
C PHE A 558 -6.47 -7.85 8.08
N ASP A 559 -6.68 -8.81 8.97
CA ASP A 559 -6.59 -8.56 10.41
C ASP A 559 -5.14 -8.40 10.85
N SER A 560 -4.84 -7.24 11.42
CA SER A 560 -3.49 -6.75 11.70
C SER A 560 -2.86 -7.38 12.95
N GLU A 561 -3.39 -8.49 13.43
CA GLU A 561 -2.91 -9.15 14.65
C GLU A 561 -1.84 -10.22 14.37
N ASN A 562 -1.68 -10.64 13.10
CA ASN A 562 -0.65 -11.59 12.64
C ASN A 562 0.32 -10.93 11.64
N TYR A 563 0.82 -9.75 11.96
CA TYR A 563 1.83 -9.07 11.16
C TYR A 563 3.22 -9.52 11.58
N THR A 564 4.16 -9.49 10.65
CA THR A 564 5.56 -9.75 10.96
C THR A 564 6.29 -8.41 11.12
N LEU A 565 7.10 -8.31 12.17
CA LEU A 565 7.89 -7.14 12.48
C LEU A 565 9.17 -7.11 11.62
N VAL A 566 9.48 -5.96 11.01
CA VAL A 566 10.77 -5.76 10.33
C VAL A 566 11.72 -5.07 11.29
N THR A 567 12.47 -5.87 12.04
CA THR A 567 13.45 -5.35 13.00
C THR A 567 14.73 -4.93 12.27
N PHE A 568 14.97 -3.62 12.17
CA PHE A 568 16.22 -3.06 11.68
C PHE A 568 17.27 -3.06 12.81
N GLY A 569 17.87 -4.22 13.06
CA GLY A 569 18.94 -4.37 14.04
C GLY A 569 18.67 -5.47 15.04
N ALA A 570 19.10 -6.70 14.72
CA ALA A 570 19.29 -7.72 15.74
C ALA A 570 20.36 -7.21 16.73
N GLY A 571 19.95 -6.88 17.96
CA GLY A 571 20.87 -6.65 19.08
C GLY A 571 20.90 -5.25 19.70
N GLY A 572 19.79 -4.51 19.78
CA GLY A 572 19.64 -3.36 20.69
C GLY A 572 20.54 -2.14 20.45
N ASN A 573 21.33 -2.14 19.37
CA ASN A 573 22.32 -1.09 19.04
C ASN A 573 22.01 -0.38 17.70
N GLY A 574 20.80 -0.53 17.17
CA GLY A 574 20.34 0.23 16.01
C GLY A 574 20.03 1.68 16.39
N PRO A 575 20.08 2.65 15.46
CA PRO A 575 19.58 4.00 15.74
C PRO A 575 18.11 3.89 16.17
N GLU A 576 17.67 4.63 17.19
CA GLU A 576 16.24 4.82 17.43
C GLU A 576 15.69 5.77 16.35
N TRP A 577 14.89 5.24 15.41
CA TRP A 577 14.28 6.06 14.37
C TRP A 577 12.99 6.68 14.91
N GLY A 578 12.82 8.00 14.75
CA GLY A 578 11.56 8.65 15.06
C GLY A 578 10.41 8.20 14.15
N MET A 579 9.16 8.36 14.61
CA MET A 579 7.92 8.01 13.88
C MET A 579 7.93 8.45 12.41
N LEU A 580 8.39 9.67 12.12
CA LEU A 580 8.42 10.21 10.76
C LEU A 580 9.29 9.38 9.82
N SER A 581 10.41 8.85 10.30
CA SER A 581 11.34 8.08 9.48
C SER A 581 10.77 6.70 9.13
N TYR A 582 10.16 6.01 10.09
CA TYR A 582 9.42 4.77 9.83
C TYR A 582 8.23 5.00 8.91
N THR A 583 7.51 6.11 9.10
CA THR A 583 6.41 6.54 8.22
C THR A 583 6.89 6.70 6.78
N VAL A 584 7.98 7.44 6.54
CA VAL A 584 8.51 7.64 5.19
C VAL A 584 8.97 6.32 4.58
N LEU A 585 9.60 5.45 5.37
CA LEU A 585 10.04 4.14 4.91
C LEU A 585 8.85 3.24 4.51
N ALA A 586 7.82 3.14 5.36
CA ALA A 586 6.60 2.37 5.10
C ALA A 586 5.89 2.80 3.82
N ASN A 587 5.92 4.09 3.51
CA ASN A 587 5.23 4.67 2.36
C ASN A 587 6.13 4.83 1.11
N THR A 588 7.44 4.54 1.19
CA THR A 588 8.35 4.62 0.02
C THR A 588 7.88 3.77 -1.17
N PRO A 589 7.34 2.54 -0.99
CA PRO A 589 6.78 1.77 -2.10
C PRO A 589 5.61 2.47 -2.80
N GLN A 590 4.80 3.26 -2.09
CA GLN A 590 3.69 4.02 -2.69
C GLN A 590 4.22 5.07 -3.68
N LEU A 591 5.32 5.76 -3.35
CA LEU A 591 5.95 6.69 -4.29
C LEU A 591 6.40 5.99 -5.59
N ALA A 592 6.92 4.76 -5.49
CA ALA A 592 7.29 3.96 -6.65
C ALA A 592 6.07 3.57 -7.52
N ILE A 593 4.93 3.27 -6.89
CA ILE A 593 3.66 3.04 -7.60
C ILE A 593 3.22 4.30 -8.35
N THR A 594 3.31 5.48 -7.73
CA THR A 594 2.98 6.76 -8.38
C THR A 594 3.84 7.00 -9.63
N LEU A 595 5.14 6.75 -9.57
CA LEU A 595 6.02 6.86 -10.75
C LEU A 595 5.60 5.90 -11.87
N THR A 596 5.21 4.68 -11.49
CA THR A 596 4.72 3.66 -12.41
C THR A 596 3.41 4.09 -13.08
N TYR A 597 2.49 4.70 -12.33
CA TYR A 597 1.27 5.32 -12.86
C TYR A 597 1.59 6.40 -13.90
N LEU A 598 2.57 7.27 -13.65
CA LEU A 598 2.95 8.33 -14.60
C LEU A 598 3.47 7.73 -15.92
N TRP A 599 4.28 6.67 -15.86
CA TRP A 599 4.74 5.95 -17.06
C TRP A 599 3.59 5.29 -17.81
N TYR A 600 2.72 4.58 -17.08
CA TYR A 600 1.56 3.91 -17.65
C TYR A 600 0.64 4.90 -18.36
N ASN A 601 0.25 5.98 -17.67
CA ASN A 601 -0.60 7.03 -18.20
C ASN A 601 0.01 7.65 -19.45
N HIS A 602 1.32 7.93 -19.45
CA HIS A 602 2.01 8.51 -20.60
C HIS A 602 1.98 7.58 -21.82
N ILE A 603 2.36 6.30 -21.65
CA ILE A 603 2.40 5.33 -22.75
C ILE A 603 1.00 5.11 -23.32
N LEU A 604 0.00 4.88 -22.46
CA LEU A 604 -1.38 4.66 -22.89
C LEU A 604 -1.94 5.89 -23.60
N THR A 605 -1.65 7.09 -23.10
CA THR A 605 -2.06 8.35 -23.74
C THR A 605 -1.54 8.46 -25.16
N ASN A 606 -0.25 8.18 -25.39
CA ASN A 606 0.34 8.23 -26.74
C ASN A 606 -0.27 7.17 -27.67
N MET A 607 -0.47 5.94 -27.18
CA MET A 607 -1.10 4.87 -27.98
C MET A 607 -2.50 5.26 -28.45
N LEU A 608 -3.31 5.87 -27.57
CA LEU A 608 -4.66 6.30 -27.92
C LEU A 608 -4.68 7.55 -28.79
N ALA A 609 -3.78 8.50 -28.57
CA ALA A 609 -3.60 9.66 -29.44
C ALA A 609 -3.25 9.21 -30.87
N MET A 610 -2.37 8.22 -31.01
CA MET A 610 -2.01 7.66 -32.31
C MET A 610 -3.12 6.81 -32.93
N ALA A 611 -3.92 6.12 -32.12
CA ALA A 611 -5.13 5.44 -32.62
C ALA A 611 -6.14 6.47 -33.18
N GLU A 612 -6.25 7.63 -32.56
CA GLU A 612 -7.07 8.73 -33.07
C GLU A 612 -6.49 9.33 -34.36
N TRP A 613 -5.19 9.62 -34.40
CA TRP A 613 -4.45 10.11 -35.57
C TRP A 613 -4.65 9.20 -36.79
N THR A 614 -4.31 7.92 -36.66
CA THR A 614 -4.40 6.95 -37.76
C THR A 614 -5.82 6.74 -38.26
N SER A 615 -6.84 6.93 -37.41
CA SER A 615 -8.23 6.80 -37.87
C SER A 615 -8.68 7.88 -38.86
N TYR A 616 -7.98 9.02 -38.98
CA TYR A 616 -8.23 10.01 -40.04
C TYR A 616 -7.75 9.55 -41.42
N GLY A 617 -6.87 8.54 -41.49
CA GLY A 617 -6.46 7.93 -42.76
C GLY A 617 -7.48 6.93 -43.33
N VAL A 618 -8.60 6.69 -42.63
CA VAL A 618 -9.64 5.73 -43.04
C VAL A 618 -11.03 6.37 -42.99
N ASN A 619 -11.31 7.19 -41.98
CA ASN A 619 -12.63 7.80 -41.79
C ASN A 619 -12.53 9.31 -41.85
N ARG A 620 -13.44 9.91 -42.62
CA ARG A 620 -13.69 11.35 -42.61
C ARG A 620 -14.44 11.73 -41.33
N LYS A 621 -13.85 12.55 -40.47
CA LYS A 621 -14.39 12.90 -39.15
C LYS A 621 -13.89 14.24 -38.66
N SER A 622 -14.59 14.85 -37.71
CA SER A 622 -14.18 16.12 -37.11
C SER A 622 -13.09 15.98 -36.05
N LEU A 623 -12.29 17.04 -35.89
CA LEU A 623 -11.19 17.12 -34.92
C LEU A 623 -11.70 17.16 -33.48
N ARG A 624 -10.95 16.52 -32.58
CA ARG A 624 -11.12 16.65 -31.13
C ARG A 624 -10.13 17.68 -30.59
N VAL A 625 -10.66 18.81 -30.13
CA VAL A 625 -9.87 20.01 -29.76
C VAL A 625 -10.21 20.45 -28.35
N SER A 626 -9.27 21.14 -27.70
CA SER A 626 -9.44 21.65 -26.34
C SER A 626 -10.37 22.87 -26.26
N SER A 627 -10.43 23.66 -27.33
CA SER A 627 -11.36 24.79 -27.46
C SER A 627 -11.93 24.84 -28.88
N PRO A 628 -13.12 24.28 -29.13
CA PRO A 628 -13.70 24.26 -30.47
C PRO A 628 -14.13 25.66 -30.94
N ALA A 629 -14.00 25.91 -32.23
CA ALA A 629 -14.53 27.13 -32.84
C ALA A 629 -16.06 27.17 -32.75
N LYS A 630 -16.64 28.37 -32.60
CA LYS A 630 -18.10 28.54 -32.58
C LYS A 630 -18.70 28.05 -33.91
N ASN A 631 -19.85 27.38 -33.83
CA ASN A 631 -20.56 26.83 -34.99
C ASN A 631 -19.70 25.88 -35.86
N SER A 632 -18.74 25.19 -35.26
CA SER A 632 -17.93 24.16 -35.94
C SER A 632 -18.43 22.74 -35.63
N GLY A 633 -18.07 21.78 -36.48
CA GLY A 633 -18.28 20.35 -36.22
C GLY A 633 -17.24 19.74 -35.26
N GLN A 634 -16.29 20.54 -34.76
CA GLN A 634 -15.23 20.09 -33.87
C GLN A 634 -15.79 19.60 -32.54
N ARG A 635 -15.19 18.55 -32.00
CA ARG A 635 -15.61 17.94 -30.74
C ARG A 635 -14.79 18.51 -29.58
N PRO A 636 -15.42 19.09 -28.54
CA PRO A 636 -14.69 19.53 -27.36
C PRO A 636 -14.14 18.32 -26.61
N THR A 637 -12.96 18.47 -26.01
CA THR A 637 -12.47 17.55 -24.96
C THR A 637 -12.23 18.32 -23.68
N HIS A 638 -13.10 18.10 -22.68
CA HIS A 638 -12.96 18.70 -21.34
C HIS A 638 -11.92 17.97 -20.47
N TYR A 639 -11.37 16.87 -20.97
CA TYR A 639 -10.34 16.06 -20.32
C TYR A 639 -9.12 15.98 -21.26
N LEU A 640 -7.92 16.16 -20.72
CA LEU A 640 -6.67 16.11 -21.48
C LEU A 640 -6.38 14.66 -21.93
N SER A 641 -5.98 14.53 -23.19
CA SER A 641 -5.50 13.39 -24.00
C SER A 641 -6.16 12.01 -23.83
N LEU A 642 -6.30 11.48 -22.60
CA LEU A 642 -6.84 10.16 -22.29
C LEU A 642 -8.38 10.19 -22.14
N PRO A 643 -9.14 9.42 -22.94
CA PRO A 643 -10.60 9.32 -22.80
C PRO A 643 -11.04 8.76 -21.43
N LEU A 644 -12.18 9.23 -20.90
CA LEU A 644 -12.70 8.84 -19.57
C LEU A 644 -12.83 7.32 -19.37
N ARG A 645 -13.20 6.59 -20.42
CA ARG A 645 -13.31 5.12 -20.41
C ARG A 645 -12.00 4.40 -20.08
N TYR A 646 -10.86 5.06 -20.23
CA TYR A 646 -9.54 4.54 -19.85
C TYR A 646 -9.01 5.23 -18.59
N SER A 647 -9.26 6.54 -18.42
CA SER A 647 -8.75 7.27 -17.26
C SER A 647 -9.42 6.84 -15.95
N LEU A 648 -10.74 6.61 -15.94
CA LEU A 648 -11.46 6.23 -14.71
C LEU A 648 -11.02 4.85 -14.20
N PRO A 649 -10.96 3.78 -15.03
CA PRO A 649 -10.42 2.50 -14.58
C PRO A 649 -8.96 2.61 -14.15
N LEU A 650 -8.13 3.37 -14.87
CA LEU A 650 -6.72 3.53 -14.53
C LEU A 650 -6.55 4.20 -13.15
N LEU A 651 -7.30 5.26 -12.86
CA LEU A 651 -7.29 5.91 -11.54
C LEU A 651 -7.83 4.97 -10.45
N ALA A 652 -8.91 4.22 -10.73
CA ALA A 652 -9.49 3.29 -9.76
C ALA A 652 -8.51 2.16 -9.39
N PHE A 653 -7.88 1.53 -10.39
CA PHE A 653 -6.89 0.48 -10.13
C PHE A 653 -5.59 1.03 -9.51
N SER A 654 -5.19 2.26 -9.85
CA SER A 654 -4.08 2.97 -9.18
C SER A 654 -4.38 3.17 -7.69
N ALA A 655 -5.56 3.71 -7.35
CA ALA A 655 -5.98 3.91 -5.97
C ALA A 655 -6.05 2.58 -5.19
N LEU A 656 -6.55 1.51 -5.83
CA LEU A 656 -6.60 0.18 -5.23
C LEU A 656 -5.21 -0.39 -4.98
N LEU A 657 -4.28 -0.20 -5.92
CA LEU A 657 -2.88 -0.63 -5.76
C LEU A 657 -2.19 0.14 -4.62
N HIS A 658 -2.38 1.46 -4.55
CA HIS A 658 -1.90 2.28 -3.44
C HIS A 658 -2.45 1.82 -2.09
N TRP A 659 -3.75 1.49 -2.03
CA TRP A 659 -4.38 0.98 -0.81
C TRP A 659 -3.79 -0.38 -0.41
N PHE A 660 -3.67 -1.35 -1.32
CA PHE A 660 -3.04 -2.63 -1.01
C PHE A 660 -1.61 -2.46 -0.49
N ILE A 661 -0.82 -1.58 -1.09
CA ILE A 661 0.54 -1.29 -0.61
C ILE A 661 0.52 -0.66 0.80
N SER A 662 -0.41 0.25 1.09
CA SER A 662 -0.56 0.82 2.45
C SER A 662 -0.92 -0.22 3.52
N GLN A 663 -1.58 -1.30 3.14
CA GLN A 663 -1.88 -2.43 4.01
C GLN A 663 -0.73 -3.47 4.03
N SER A 664 0.19 -3.40 3.06
CA SER A 664 1.33 -4.32 2.96
C SER A 664 2.50 -3.88 3.84
N PHE A 665 2.75 -2.56 3.90
CA PHE A 665 3.77 -1.92 4.72
C PHE A 665 3.14 -0.79 5.49
N PHE A 666 3.21 -0.85 6.81
CA PHE A 666 2.62 0.15 7.68
C PHE A 666 3.49 0.40 8.91
N TYR A 667 3.36 1.61 9.44
CA TYR A 667 3.99 1.96 10.71
C TYR A 667 3.29 1.23 11.85
N VAL A 668 4.06 0.56 12.70
CA VAL A 668 3.57 -0.15 13.89
C VAL A 668 3.90 0.70 15.11
N TYR A 669 2.85 1.01 15.88
CA TYR A 669 2.96 1.61 17.19
C TYR A 669 2.34 0.66 18.21
N ALA A 670 3.16 -0.16 18.86
CA ALA A 670 2.68 -1.13 19.84
C ALA A 670 2.73 -0.51 21.24
N ILE A 671 1.59 -0.51 21.91
CA ILE A 671 1.47 0.03 23.27
C ILE A 671 1.20 -1.15 24.21
N PRO A 672 2.09 -1.39 25.18
CA PRO A 672 1.81 -2.36 26.23
C PRO A 672 0.85 -1.77 27.25
N TRP A 673 -0.16 -2.56 27.58
CA TRP A 673 -1.16 -2.25 28.59
C TRP A 673 -1.04 -3.21 29.75
N ALA A 674 -1.14 -2.66 30.96
CA ALA A 674 -1.34 -3.36 32.20
C ALA A 674 -2.73 -2.98 32.73
N ASP A 675 -3.70 -3.88 32.59
CA ASP A 675 -5.13 -3.58 32.74
C ASP A 675 -5.56 -2.38 31.86
N THR A 676 -5.91 -1.27 32.50
CA THR A 676 -6.29 -0.01 31.86
C THR A 676 -5.16 1.02 31.83
N HIS A 677 -3.97 0.67 32.33
CA HIS A 677 -2.84 1.59 32.44
C HIS A 677 -1.81 1.33 31.33
N ARG A 678 -1.41 2.42 30.68
CA ARG A 678 -0.40 2.41 29.64
C ARG A 678 1.00 2.28 30.27
N VAL A 679 1.82 1.36 29.77
CA VAL A 679 3.21 1.19 30.20
C VAL A 679 4.14 1.87 29.20
N GLU A 680 4.51 3.13 29.45
CA GLU A 680 5.25 3.95 28.48
C GLU A 680 6.67 3.43 28.19
N GLU A 681 7.31 2.74 29.13
CA GLU A 681 8.70 2.26 29.04
C GLU A 681 8.91 1.18 27.95
N PHE A 682 7.87 0.45 27.55
CA PHE A 682 7.95 -0.64 26.58
C PHE A 682 7.22 -0.34 25.26
N VAL A 683 6.92 0.93 24.97
CA VAL A 683 6.28 1.30 23.71
C VAL A 683 7.24 1.01 22.54
N LEU A 684 6.78 0.20 21.58
CA LEU A 684 7.57 -0.16 20.40
C LEU A 684 7.11 0.64 19.18
N SER A 685 8.07 1.20 18.45
CA SER A 685 7.85 1.89 17.16
C SER A 685 8.67 1.20 16.09
N GLU A 686 8.00 0.47 15.20
CA GLU A 686 8.66 -0.36 14.20
C GLU A 686 7.92 -0.34 12.86
N LEU A 687 8.44 -1.10 11.89
CA LEU A 687 7.81 -1.30 10.59
C LEU A 687 7.12 -2.67 10.57
N GLY A 688 5.82 -2.69 10.32
CA GLY A 688 5.04 -3.91 10.10
C GLY A 688 4.93 -4.25 8.63
N TYR A 689 4.89 -5.55 8.33
CA TYR A 689 4.53 -6.02 6.99
C TYR A 689 3.48 -7.14 7.01
N LEU A 690 2.63 -7.14 5.97
CA LEU A 690 1.63 -8.18 5.70
C LEU A 690 1.79 -8.70 4.27
N TRP A 691 1.88 -10.02 4.13
CA TRP A 691 2.16 -10.67 2.84
C TRP A 691 0.92 -10.77 1.94
N LEU A 692 -0.30 -10.88 2.49
CA LEU A 692 -1.52 -11.00 1.69
C LEU A 692 -1.82 -9.74 0.85
N PRO A 693 -1.88 -8.52 1.43
CA PRO A 693 -2.08 -7.31 0.64
C PRO A 693 -0.97 -7.12 -0.39
N MET A 694 0.26 -7.54 -0.06
CA MET A 694 1.40 -7.51 -0.99
C MET A 694 1.16 -8.42 -2.20
N LEU A 695 0.70 -9.65 -1.96
CA LEU A 695 0.37 -10.60 -3.00
C LEU A 695 -0.73 -10.06 -3.92
N LEU A 696 -1.79 -9.48 -3.34
CA LEU A 696 -2.88 -8.83 -4.10
C LEU A 696 -2.37 -7.64 -4.92
N ALA A 697 -1.47 -6.83 -4.37
CA ALA A 697 -0.83 -5.73 -5.08
C ALA A 697 0.00 -6.22 -6.27
N VAL A 698 0.79 -7.29 -6.09
CA VAL A 698 1.58 -7.91 -7.16
C VAL A 698 0.69 -8.43 -8.28
N PHE A 699 -0.39 -9.15 -7.95
CA PHE A 699 -1.33 -9.66 -8.98
C PHE A 699 -2.05 -8.52 -9.72
N LEU A 700 -2.53 -7.51 -9.00
CA LEU A 700 -3.19 -6.36 -9.61
C LEU A 700 -2.22 -5.59 -10.53
N GLY A 701 -1.00 -5.31 -10.05
CA GLY A 701 0.05 -4.67 -10.83
C GLY A 701 0.43 -5.46 -12.08
N ALA A 702 0.56 -6.79 -11.97
CA ALA A 702 0.84 -7.67 -13.10
C ALA A 702 -0.30 -7.65 -14.12
N GLY A 703 -1.55 -7.71 -13.66
CA GLY A 703 -2.73 -7.58 -14.52
C GLY A 703 -2.76 -6.25 -15.28
N MET A 704 -2.48 -5.14 -14.60
CA MET A 704 -2.39 -3.82 -15.25
C MET A 704 -1.30 -3.78 -16.32
N LEU A 705 -0.10 -4.31 -16.03
CA LEU A 705 1.00 -4.40 -16.99
C LEU A 705 0.65 -5.28 -18.19
N LEU A 706 0.02 -6.43 -17.96
CA LEU A 706 -0.45 -7.33 -19.01
C LEU A 706 -1.44 -6.60 -19.93
N VAL A 707 -2.42 -5.88 -19.39
CA VAL A 707 -3.36 -5.08 -20.19
C VAL A 707 -2.62 -4.06 -21.06
N LEU A 708 -1.63 -3.33 -20.52
CA LEU A 708 -0.85 -2.35 -21.27
C LEU A 708 -0.08 -3.01 -22.42
N VAL A 709 0.61 -4.12 -22.14
CA VAL A 709 1.40 -4.88 -23.10
C VAL A 709 0.49 -5.50 -24.18
N SER A 710 -0.64 -6.10 -23.80
CA SER A 710 -1.62 -6.65 -24.73
C SER A 710 -2.19 -5.58 -25.67
N LEU A 711 -2.53 -4.39 -25.15
CA LEU A 711 -2.97 -3.27 -25.98
C LEU A 711 -1.86 -2.81 -26.95
N SER A 712 -0.59 -2.88 -26.53
CA SER A 712 0.56 -2.46 -27.35
C SER A 712 0.75 -3.28 -28.63
N PHE A 713 0.28 -4.53 -28.66
CA PHE A 713 0.37 -5.41 -29.82
C PHE A 713 -0.70 -5.17 -30.89
N ARG A 714 -1.75 -4.39 -30.59
CA ARG A 714 -2.79 -4.04 -31.58
C ARG A 714 -2.17 -3.29 -32.76
N LYS A 715 -2.66 -3.56 -33.98
CA LYS A 715 -2.26 -2.81 -35.18
C LYS A 715 -3.12 -1.55 -35.33
N TYR A 716 -2.54 -0.49 -35.86
CA TYR A 716 -3.29 0.69 -36.32
C TYR A 716 -4.11 0.37 -37.57
N LYS A 717 -5.17 1.16 -37.81
CA LYS A 717 -6.12 0.92 -38.90
C LYS A 717 -5.66 1.45 -40.27
N SER A 718 -4.70 2.38 -40.30
CA SER A 718 -4.22 3.03 -41.52
C SER A 718 -2.73 2.84 -41.73
N PHE A 719 -2.28 3.10 -42.96
CA PHE A 719 -0.87 3.20 -43.34
C PHE A 719 -0.22 4.56 -42.99
N MET A 720 -1.02 5.50 -42.47
CA MET A 720 -0.57 6.82 -42.03
C MET A 720 0.68 6.73 -41.12
N PRO A 721 1.72 7.55 -41.36
CA PRO A 721 2.93 7.57 -40.53
C PRO A 721 2.63 7.80 -39.05
N VAL A 722 3.35 7.09 -38.18
CA VAL A 722 3.23 7.23 -36.73
C VAL A 722 4.08 8.41 -36.26
N VAL A 723 3.41 9.53 -35.99
CA VAL A 723 4.02 10.80 -35.57
C VAL A 723 4.27 10.90 -34.05
N GLY A 724 3.70 9.99 -33.26
CA GLY A 724 3.78 10.04 -31.80
C GLY A 724 3.26 11.39 -31.27
N SER A 725 4.08 12.04 -30.45
CA SER A 725 3.85 13.41 -29.96
C SER A 725 4.65 14.47 -30.72
N CYS A 726 5.35 14.14 -31.82
CA CYS A 726 6.29 15.05 -32.49
C CYS A 726 5.57 16.17 -33.25
N SER A 727 5.74 17.43 -32.82
CA SER A 727 5.15 18.60 -33.49
C SER A 727 5.52 18.71 -34.97
N ALA A 728 6.78 18.46 -35.32
CA ALA A 728 7.26 18.56 -36.71
C ALA A 728 6.64 17.49 -37.62
N ALA A 729 6.47 16.27 -37.12
CA ALA A 729 5.84 15.20 -37.88
C ALA A 729 4.33 15.41 -38.03
N ILE A 730 3.67 15.99 -37.02
CA ILE A 730 2.27 16.41 -37.14
C ILE A 730 2.14 17.51 -38.20
N SER A 731 3.01 18.52 -38.13
CA SER A 731 3.03 19.66 -39.03
C SER A 731 3.27 19.27 -40.49
N ALA A 732 4.19 18.33 -40.73
CA ALA A 732 4.51 17.85 -42.07
C ALA A 732 3.30 17.22 -42.79
N ALA A 733 2.33 16.68 -42.05
CA ALA A 733 1.09 16.13 -42.60
C ALA A 733 -0.01 17.19 -42.83
N CYS A 734 0.21 18.46 -42.50
CA CYS A 734 -0.77 19.55 -42.51
C CYS A 734 -0.45 20.61 -43.57
N HIS A 735 -0.14 20.18 -44.80
CA HIS A 735 0.10 21.06 -45.96
C HIS A 735 -1.02 20.87 -47.00
N PRO A 736 -2.22 21.44 -46.77
CA PRO A 736 -3.39 21.23 -47.64
C PRO A 736 -3.17 21.79 -49.06
N PRO A 737 -3.97 21.36 -50.04
CA PRO A 737 -3.89 21.86 -51.40
C PRO A 737 -4.35 23.33 -51.48
N GLN A 738 -3.95 24.05 -52.54
CA GLN A 738 -4.16 25.50 -52.66
C GLN A 738 -5.63 25.92 -52.75
N ASP A 739 -6.51 25.03 -53.21
CA ASP A 739 -7.95 25.23 -53.32
C ASP A 739 -8.71 25.02 -51.99
N GLU A 740 -8.02 24.56 -50.94
CA GLU A 740 -8.58 24.42 -49.61
C GLU A 740 -8.70 25.77 -48.89
N ASN A 741 -9.86 26.04 -48.29
CA ASN A 741 -10.01 27.15 -47.36
C ASN A 741 -9.38 26.80 -46.00
N THR A 742 -8.10 27.11 -45.85
CA THR A 742 -7.27 26.80 -44.66
C THR A 742 -7.86 27.31 -43.34
N GLU A 743 -8.56 28.45 -43.35
CA GLU A 743 -9.16 29.04 -42.13
C GLU A 743 -10.36 28.23 -41.59
N ASN A 744 -11.10 27.57 -42.48
CA ASN A 744 -12.36 26.89 -42.13
C ASN A 744 -12.30 25.37 -42.26
N ALA A 745 -11.36 24.81 -43.03
CA ALA A 745 -11.24 23.37 -43.26
C ALA A 745 -11.23 22.56 -41.96
N ALA A 746 -10.43 22.99 -40.98
CA ALA A 746 -10.30 22.33 -39.69
C ALA A 746 -11.56 22.39 -38.81
N ARG A 747 -12.53 23.23 -39.15
CA ARG A 747 -13.83 23.35 -38.45
C ARG A 747 -14.82 22.28 -38.89
N GLY A 748 -14.61 21.64 -40.04
CA GLY A 748 -15.49 20.65 -40.64
C GLY A 748 -15.04 19.19 -40.41
N LEU A 749 -15.38 18.34 -41.38
CA LEU A 749 -14.91 16.95 -41.42
C LEU A 749 -13.61 16.87 -42.21
N LEU A 750 -12.58 16.26 -41.63
CA LEU A 750 -11.29 16.07 -42.26
C LEU A 750 -10.99 14.60 -42.51
N MET A 751 -10.18 14.36 -43.54
CA MET A 751 -9.54 13.09 -43.82
C MET A 751 -8.08 13.34 -44.17
N TRP A 752 -7.20 12.38 -43.87
CA TRP A 752 -5.83 12.39 -44.34
C TRP A 752 -5.69 11.39 -45.48
N GLY A 753 -5.10 11.80 -46.59
CA GLY A 753 -4.89 10.93 -47.74
C GLY A 753 -4.15 11.65 -48.84
N GLU A 754 -3.97 10.97 -49.98
CA GLU A 754 -3.43 11.59 -51.18
C GLU A 754 -4.42 12.64 -51.68
N THR A 755 -3.95 13.88 -51.74
CA THR A 755 -4.71 14.98 -52.32
C THR A 755 -4.49 14.94 -53.81
N ALA A 756 -5.56 14.93 -54.60
CA ALA A 756 -5.43 15.01 -56.04
C ALA A 756 -4.66 16.29 -56.37
N GLY A 757 -3.47 16.17 -56.96
CA GLY A 757 -2.87 17.29 -57.67
C GLY A 757 -3.76 17.60 -58.87
N LEU A 758 -4.84 18.35 -58.67
CA LEU A 758 -5.62 18.89 -59.77
C LEU A 758 -5.04 20.27 -60.09
N LEU A 759 -4.11 20.25 -61.05
CA LEU A 759 -4.10 21.15 -62.20
C LEU A 759 -4.44 22.63 -61.89
N ASP A 760 -3.43 23.42 -61.58
CA ASP A 760 -3.10 24.66 -62.30
C ASP A 760 -1.92 25.36 -61.60
N CYS A 761 -0.71 24.87 -61.88
CA CYS A 761 0.41 25.80 -61.93
C CYS A 761 0.64 26.09 -63.41
N GLU A 762 0.40 27.34 -63.77
CA GLU A 762 0.85 27.99 -64.99
C GLU A 762 2.39 28.11 -65.00
N TYR A 763 3.08 26.97 -64.84
CA TYR A 763 4.52 26.81 -64.96
C TYR A 763 4.81 25.46 -65.61
N SER A 764 5.06 25.51 -66.92
CA SER A 764 5.70 24.49 -67.78
C SER A 764 5.32 23.02 -67.56
N ALA A 765 4.62 22.46 -68.53
CA ALA A 765 4.15 21.07 -68.65
C ALA A 765 5.24 19.97 -68.68
N ASP A 766 6.47 20.23 -68.26
CA ASP A 766 7.61 19.32 -68.44
C ASP A 766 8.00 18.51 -67.19
N GLN A 767 7.22 18.52 -66.10
CA GLN A 767 7.53 17.76 -64.88
C GLN A 767 6.33 17.10 -64.20
N PHE A 768 5.57 16.32 -64.96
CA PHE A 768 4.94 15.14 -64.37
C PHE A 768 6.05 14.12 -64.08
N GLU A 769 6.65 14.16 -62.90
CA GLU A 769 7.40 12.98 -62.44
C GLU A 769 6.40 11.89 -62.08
N GLU A 770 6.11 11.01 -63.05
CA GLU A 770 5.29 9.81 -62.85
C GLU A 770 5.73 9.06 -61.57
N GLY A 771 4.77 8.76 -60.70
CA GLY A 771 5.00 7.93 -59.52
C GLY A 771 5.25 8.66 -58.18
N LYS A 772 5.12 10.00 -58.09
CA LYS A 772 5.22 10.76 -56.82
C LYS A 772 3.84 11.30 -56.38
N GLY A 773 3.50 11.18 -55.10
CA GLY A 773 2.25 11.66 -54.52
C GLY A 773 2.46 12.58 -53.31
N HIS A 774 1.47 13.43 -53.01
CA HIS A 774 1.43 14.29 -51.81
C HIS A 774 0.23 13.92 -50.94
N CYS A 775 0.45 13.82 -49.63
CA CYS A 775 -0.61 13.53 -48.67
C CYS A 775 -0.79 14.66 -47.67
N SER A 776 -2.03 15.01 -47.36
CA SER A 776 -2.31 16.03 -46.36
C SER A 776 -3.67 15.80 -45.69
N PHE A 777 -3.86 16.44 -44.54
CA PHE A 777 -5.19 16.68 -44.00
C PHE A 777 -5.92 17.70 -44.87
N THR A 778 -7.14 17.37 -45.28
CA THR A 778 -7.98 18.21 -46.13
C THR A 778 -9.46 17.93 -45.89
N SER A 779 -10.30 18.93 -46.16
CA SER A 779 -11.77 18.78 -46.19
C SER A 779 -12.27 18.38 -47.58
N LEU A 780 -11.43 18.50 -48.62
CA LEU A 780 -11.69 18.08 -49.99
C LEU A 780 -11.55 16.56 -50.16
N ALA A 781 -11.96 16.03 -51.31
CA ALA A 781 -11.90 14.59 -51.59
C ALA A 781 -10.45 14.07 -51.57
N THR A 782 -10.24 12.93 -50.91
CA THR A 782 -8.90 12.30 -50.77
C THR A 782 -8.94 10.87 -51.29
N ILE A 783 -7.83 10.44 -51.90
CA ILE A 783 -7.64 9.05 -52.34
C ILE A 783 -6.72 8.35 -51.32
N PRO A 784 -6.96 7.07 -50.97
CA PRO A 784 -6.02 6.31 -50.16
C PRO A 784 -4.63 6.24 -50.83
N PRO A 785 -3.52 6.42 -50.08
CA PRO A 785 -2.18 6.34 -50.64
C PRO A 785 -1.90 5.00 -51.35
N ASN A 786 -1.30 5.05 -52.54
CA ASN A 786 -1.01 3.90 -53.41
C ASN A 786 0.38 3.30 -53.11
N LEU A 787 0.49 1.97 -53.18
CA LEU A 787 1.75 1.20 -53.07
C LEU A 787 2.74 1.48 -54.21
N GLU A 788 2.24 1.87 -55.38
CA GLU A 788 3.03 2.13 -56.59
C GLU A 788 3.65 3.54 -56.60
N LYS A 789 3.15 4.43 -55.73
CA LYS A 789 3.65 5.80 -55.60
C LYS A 789 4.61 5.95 -54.43
N LEU A 790 5.47 6.95 -54.57
CA LEU A 790 6.42 7.41 -53.58
C LEU A 790 5.89 8.68 -52.90
N TYR A 791 6.09 8.78 -51.59
CA TYR A 791 5.72 9.96 -50.79
C TYR A 791 6.93 10.51 -50.04
N ALA A 792 7.07 11.84 -50.00
CA ALA A 792 8.26 12.55 -49.49
C ALA A 792 8.24 12.75 -47.97
#